data_AF-A0A8H4KXG0-F1
#
_entry.id   AF-A0A8H4KXG0-F1
#
_cell.length_a   1.000
_cell.length_b   1.000
_cell.length_c   1.000
_cell.angle_alpha   90.00
_cell.angle_beta   90.00
_cell.angle_gamma   90.00
#
_symmetry.space_group_name_H-M   'P 1'
#
loop_
_entity.id
_entity.type
_entity.pdbx_description
1 polymer ?
#
loop_
_entity_poly.entity_id
_entity_poly.type
_entity_poly.pdbx_seq_one_letter_code
_entity_poly.pdbx_strand_id
1 'polypeptide(L)'
;MSQSNPMSTLANGQPSEKPGSVQQVRYGKSNGGLIVLSDTQTIEVLAHFARERIPERSVHAKAAGAFGVFEVLEDISHLTDADFLTGVGKKTRLLTRLSTVGGEKGSSDTVRDVRGWATKLYTEEGIQDFVFNDLPVFFIRDPIKFPSMNRSHKRHPQTNVPDNTMFWDFHLNNPEGCHALMHLFGQRGIPASLRNINGFSVHTYTLNKADGSYVYVKWHFRPDDGIKTMDADTAQRLAGSEPDYHVKDLFKAIERGDYPSWGVYIQVMQPEEVKDAPIDVFDDTYTWPFEKYPLRLVGRITLTQNLNNYFQDLEQACFSPSNMVPGIGPSADPVLQARMFSYPDAHRYRVGPNYFQLPCNKPINKVYAPYVRDGPGTINGNYGGDPDYVGSEIRPVSVSKRVQVPTHEDWSGHVTAFATEITDKDFEQPRTLWKIICNEPKGKEQFLHNILPTLQDIPDKMKNQVIDLSSLIQSLEFTGYGYIDEVGSCGSDWTEVTPDPPPVIPMLPVKQLTSAIERTGAPEPVIKSWKDQVDSGSCEAAMAFLVSLLPNLKRFCVTENWNTGESFLGIMLHVALCSPRQKSSQCSLPRFEFLDAPIVMLDEMATAFLEVRNSLEELVVNAEAAVSIGEMEHPHIDHQGSLARLGSMHKLKALKVPWTFLLGTEYLSTDRSMGPAIPTSLERLRLIGFQLFEEEFSGDKDEAIISTLKADLERGALSHAKSLTSLCLPGSVYAKGTCASCKDSIIELGARFNLEIDSRPSYLDKAGLGP
;
A
#
# COMPACT_ATOMS: atom_id res chain seq x y z
N MET A 1 42.00 22.86 10.84
CA MET A 1 41.70 22.53 12.24
C MET A 1 43.01 22.60 13.01
N SER A 2 43.06 23.20 14.21
CA SER A 2 44.30 23.23 15.00
C SER A 2 44.78 21.81 15.29
N GLN A 3 46.08 21.56 15.15
CA GLN A 3 46.71 20.23 15.27
C GLN A 3 46.71 19.65 16.71
N SER A 4 46.05 20.28 17.67
CA SER A 4 45.92 19.78 19.04
C SER A 4 44.53 19.18 19.28
N ASN A 5 44.47 17.99 19.86
CA ASN A 5 43.22 17.39 20.34
C ASN A 5 42.50 18.37 21.28
N PRO A 6 41.17 18.53 21.16
CA PRO A 6 40.41 19.41 22.06
C PRO A 6 40.45 18.88 23.50
N MET A 7 40.53 19.79 24.47
CA MET A 7 40.42 19.47 25.90
C MET A 7 38.94 19.21 26.24
N SER A 8 38.66 18.11 26.93
CA SER A 8 37.31 17.85 27.45
C SER A 8 36.99 18.77 28.61
N THR A 9 35.78 19.31 28.64
CA THR A 9 35.29 20.19 29.69
C THR A 9 33.88 19.80 30.12
N LEU A 10 33.46 20.31 31.29
CA LEU A 10 32.05 20.45 31.64
C LEU A 10 31.41 21.56 30.76
N ALA A 11 30.08 21.67 30.79
CA ALA A 11 29.31 22.61 29.97
C ALA A 11 29.63 24.08 30.29
N ASN A 12 30.11 24.38 31.49
CA ASN A 12 30.58 25.71 31.87
C ASN A 12 32.06 25.99 31.49
N GLY A 13 32.72 25.05 30.81
CA GLY A 13 34.12 25.18 30.37
C GLY A 13 35.18 24.71 31.37
N GLN A 14 34.80 24.17 32.54
CA GLN A 14 35.77 23.59 33.49
C GLN A 14 36.46 22.35 32.87
N PRO A 15 37.80 22.25 32.85
CA PRO A 15 38.49 21.06 32.35
C PRO A 15 38.09 19.78 33.10
N SER A 16 37.85 18.70 32.34
CA SER A 16 37.68 17.35 32.87
C SER A 16 39.03 16.65 32.95
N GLU A 17 39.40 16.15 34.13
CA GLU A 17 40.63 15.37 34.30
C GLU A 17 40.56 14.02 33.56
N LYS A 18 39.39 13.37 33.57
CA LYS A 18 39.16 12.08 32.93
C LYS A 18 37.69 11.93 32.49
N PRO A 19 37.42 12.04 31.18
CA PRO A 19 36.10 11.75 30.63
C PRO A 19 35.69 10.31 30.97
N GLY A 20 34.51 10.14 31.55
CA GLY A 20 33.97 8.84 31.96
C GLY A 20 34.38 8.35 33.36
N SER A 21 35.11 9.15 34.15
CA SER A 21 35.27 8.88 35.58
C SER A 21 34.03 9.30 36.37
N VAL A 22 33.78 8.58 37.47
CA VAL A 22 32.77 8.92 38.49
C VAL A 22 33.47 9.04 39.84
N GLN A 23 33.23 10.12 40.59
CA GLN A 23 33.73 10.26 41.96
C GLN A 23 32.97 9.32 42.88
N GLN A 24 33.69 8.39 43.49
CA GLN A 24 33.09 7.34 44.31
C GLN A 24 34.05 6.82 45.38
N VAL A 25 33.51 6.33 46.49
CA VAL A 25 34.23 5.51 47.47
C VAL A 25 33.95 4.04 47.15
N ARG A 26 34.98 3.28 46.73
CA ARG A 26 34.82 1.86 46.37
C ARG A 26 35.00 0.92 47.56
N TYR A 27 34.20 -0.14 47.60
CA TYR A 27 34.45 -1.28 48.49
C TYR A 27 35.52 -2.20 47.88
N GLY A 28 36.78 -1.96 48.23
CA GLY A 28 37.91 -2.66 47.63
C GLY A 28 38.13 -2.30 46.14
N LYS A 29 38.99 -3.07 45.45
CA LYS A 29 39.35 -2.79 44.05
C LYS A 29 38.41 -3.41 43.02
N SER A 30 37.57 -4.37 43.41
CA SER A 30 36.75 -5.19 42.49
C SER A 30 35.24 -5.11 42.75
N ASN A 31 34.78 -4.46 43.81
CA ASN A 31 33.35 -4.39 44.15
C ASN A 31 32.77 -2.97 43.90
N GLY A 32 31.48 -2.78 44.17
CA GLY A 32 30.73 -1.53 43.96
C GLY A 32 31.28 -0.31 44.72
N GLY A 33 30.73 0.86 44.43
CA GLY A 33 31.13 2.13 45.07
C GLY A 33 29.96 3.06 45.35
N LEU A 34 30.11 3.89 46.38
CA LEU A 34 29.19 4.96 46.72
C LEU A 34 29.58 6.22 45.96
N ILE A 35 28.71 6.69 45.07
CA ILE A 35 28.88 7.95 44.35
C ILE A 35 28.54 9.14 45.26
N VAL A 36 29.12 10.30 44.98
CA VAL A 36 28.89 11.54 45.74
C VAL A 36 28.16 12.58 44.89
N LEU A 37 27.24 13.34 45.51
CA LEU A 37 26.51 14.42 44.84
C LEU A 37 27.43 15.58 44.40
N SER A 38 28.66 15.65 44.90
CA SER A 38 29.67 16.61 44.44
C SER A 38 30.27 16.26 43.08
N ASP A 39 29.94 15.11 42.49
CA ASP A 39 30.35 14.75 41.14
C ASP A 39 29.53 15.48 40.08
N THR A 40 29.87 16.75 39.86
CA THR A 40 29.18 17.61 38.90
C THR A 40 29.27 17.11 37.46
N GLN A 41 30.35 16.40 37.08
CA GLN A 41 30.49 15.78 35.76
C GLN A 41 29.38 14.75 35.53
N THR A 42 29.25 13.79 36.44
CA THR A 42 28.23 12.74 36.33
C THR A 42 26.83 13.33 36.32
N ILE A 43 26.54 14.30 37.20
CA ILE A 43 25.23 14.94 37.30
C ILE A 43 24.88 15.67 36.01
N GLU A 44 25.78 16.49 35.49
CA GLU A 44 25.52 17.33 34.32
C GLU A 44 25.30 16.49 33.05
N VAL A 45 26.15 15.48 32.81
CA VAL A 45 26.03 14.58 31.66
C VAL A 45 24.69 13.83 31.69
N LEU A 46 24.32 13.25 32.83
CA LEU A 46 23.04 12.52 32.97
C LEU A 46 21.83 13.47 32.85
N ALA A 47 21.92 14.67 33.42
CA ALA A 47 20.84 15.66 33.34
C ALA A 47 20.63 16.17 31.91
N HIS A 48 21.70 16.39 31.15
CA HIS A 48 21.60 16.80 29.75
C HIS A 48 21.07 15.68 28.85
N PHE A 49 21.53 14.43 29.05
CA PHE A 49 21.05 13.26 28.30
C PHE A 49 19.52 13.13 28.36
N ALA A 50 18.94 13.30 29.55
CA ALA A 50 17.49 13.25 29.75
C ALA A 50 16.71 14.38 29.03
N ARG A 51 17.40 15.38 28.47
CA ARG A 51 16.83 16.58 27.82
C ARG A 51 17.23 16.71 26.34
N GLU A 52 17.84 15.69 25.75
CA GLU A 52 18.20 15.71 24.32
C GLU A 52 16.99 15.67 23.38
N ARG A 53 15.85 15.16 23.84
CA ARG A 53 14.65 15.01 23.01
C ARG A 53 13.76 16.23 23.14
N ILE A 54 13.40 16.81 22.00
CA ILE A 54 12.28 17.75 21.85
C ILE A 54 11.09 16.99 21.25
N PRO A 55 9.85 17.52 21.35
CA PRO A 55 8.73 16.93 20.63
C PRO A 55 9.05 16.77 19.14
N GLU A 56 8.66 15.64 18.54
CA GLU A 56 8.68 15.52 17.09
C GLU A 56 7.62 16.43 16.46
N ARG A 57 7.64 16.58 15.13
CA ARG A 57 6.54 17.24 14.43
C ARG A 57 5.32 16.33 14.48
N SER A 58 4.13 16.88 14.79
CA SER A 58 2.87 16.12 14.86
C SER A 58 2.54 15.37 13.56
N VAL A 59 3.05 15.89 12.44
CA VAL A 59 3.02 15.29 11.10
C VAL A 59 4.39 15.51 10.47
N HIS A 60 4.76 14.66 9.52
CA HIS A 60 6.05 14.75 8.83
C HIS A 60 7.26 14.59 9.76
N ALA A 61 7.21 13.67 10.74
CA ALA A 61 8.28 13.49 11.72
C ALA A 61 9.56 12.91 11.09
N LYS A 62 9.45 11.81 10.34
CA LYS A 62 10.56 11.15 9.64
C LYS A 62 10.97 11.94 8.39
N ALA A 63 12.26 12.26 8.25
CA ALA A 63 12.75 13.09 7.16
C ALA A 63 14.22 12.91 6.81
N ALA A 64 14.54 13.23 5.55
CA ALA A 64 15.87 13.51 5.05
C ALA A 64 15.99 15.01 4.71
N GLY A 65 17.21 15.53 4.59
CA GLY A 65 17.39 16.91 4.16
C GLY A 65 18.83 17.27 3.86
N ALA A 66 19.00 18.38 3.17
CA ALA A 66 20.28 18.87 2.70
C ALA A 66 20.24 20.37 2.43
N PHE A 67 21.41 20.99 2.44
CA PHE A 67 21.60 22.35 1.91
C PHE A 67 21.83 22.31 0.41
N GLY A 68 21.56 23.44 -0.24
CA GLY A 68 21.70 23.57 -1.68
C GLY A 68 21.63 25.02 -2.16
N VAL A 69 21.37 25.16 -3.45
CA VAL A 69 21.25 26.45 -4.14
C VAL A 69 20.04 26.42 -5.07
N PHE A 70 19.28 27.52 -5.06
CA PHE A 70 18.33 27.87 -6.11
C PHE A 70 19.01 28.84 -7.08
N GLU A 71 18.86 28.61 -8.38
CA GLU A 71 19.39 29.46 -9.46
C GLU A 71 18.24 29.91 -10.38
N VAL A 72 18.13 31.21 -10.64
CA VAL A 72 17.17 31.77 -11.61
C VAL A 72 17.65 31.45 -13.02
N LEU A 73 16.79 30.86 -13.84
CA LEU A 73 17.10 30.48 -15.23
C LEU A 73 16.35 31.31 -16.26
N GLU A 74 15.17 31.81 -15.91
CA GLU A 74 14.31 32.60 -16.80
C GLU A 74 13.88 33.89 -16.13
N ASP A 75 13.70 34.94 -16.93
CA ASP A 75 13.24 36.24 -16.44
C ASP A 75 11.72 36.26 -16.26
N ILE A 76 11.29 36.29 -14.99
CA ILE A 76 9.89 36.44 -14.59
C ILE A 76 9.60 37.78 -13.90
N SER A 77 10.47 38.78 -14.04
CA SER A 77 10.31 40.11 -13.42
C SER A 77 9.04 40.86 -13.87
N HIS A 78 8.42 40.41 -14.96
CA HIS A 78 7.11 40.89 -15.39
C HIS A 78 5.97 40.43 -14.48
N LEU A 79 6.14 39.35 -13.71
CA LEU A 79 5.15 38.79 -12.77
C LEU A 79 5.38 39.17 -11.31
N THR A 80 6.64 39.34 -10.91
CA THR A 80 7.02 39.58 -9.51
C THR A 80 8.26 40.46 -9.41
N ASP A 81 8.37 41.21 -8.33
CA ASP A 81 9.57 41.92 -7.89
C ASP A 81 10.22 41.26 -6.65
N ALA A 82 9.99 39.96 -6.44
CA ALA A 82 10.69 39.20 -5.41
C ALA A 82 12.18 39.11 -5.74
N ASP A 83 13.02 39.63 -4.83
CA ASP A 83 14.46 39.83 -5.08
C ASP A 83 15.18 38.54 -5.52
N PHE A 84 14.88 37.39 -4.90
CA PHE A 84 15.54 36.12 -5.22
C PHE A 84 15.14 35.51 -6.57
N LEU A 85 14.07 36.03 -7.20
CA LEU A 85 13.55 35.59 -8.51
C LEU A 85 13.92 36.56 -9.65
N THR A 86 14.57 37.68 -9.34
CA THR A 86 14.93 38.70 -10.34
C THR A 86 16.43 38.68 -10.63
N GLY A 87 16.77 38.64 -11.92
CA GLY A 87 18.15 38.51 -12.41
C GLY A 87 18.51 37.06 -12.73
N VAL A 88 18.50 36.72 -14.03
CA VAL A 88 18.93 35.39 -14.51
C VAL A 88 20.37 35.10 -14.05
N GLY A 89 20.59 33.89 -13.55
CA GLY A 89 21.85 33.44 -12.95
C GLY A 89 22.02 33.80 -11.47
N LYS A 90 21.08 34.54 -10.86
CA LYS A 90 21.12 34.83 -9.42
C LYS A 90 20.97 33.54 -8.62
N LYS A 91 21.81 33.40 -7.59
CA LYS A 91 21.88 32.21 -6.73
C LYS A 91 21.47 32.52 -5.31
N THR A 92 20.59 31.70 -4.75
CA THR A 92 20.08 31.83 -3.39
C THR A 92 20.34 30.54 -2.64
N ARG A 93 21.00 30.63 -1.48
CA ARG A 93 21.24 29.46 -0.61
C ARG A 93 19.90 28.94 -0.08
N LEU A 94 19.79 27.63 0.05
CA LEU A 94 18.60 26.98 0.61
C LEU A 94 18.91 25.81 1.55
N LEU A 95 17.90 25.44 2.33
CA LEU A 95 17.79 24.21 3.10
C LEU A 95 16.49 23.49 2.70
N THR A 96 16.59 22.24 2.28
CA THR A 96 15.44 21.40 1.93
C THR A 96 15.28 20.25 2.91
N ARG A 97 14.04 20.01 3.35
CA ARG A 97 13.60 18.89 4.19
C ARG A 97 12.50 18.12 3.45
N LEU A 98 12.74 16.83 3.23
CA LEU A 98 11.84 15.90 2.56
C LEU A 98 11.41 14.82 3.55
N SER A 99 10.12 14.50 3.64
CA SER A 99 9.59 13.71 4.75
C SER A 99 8.43 12.82 4.36
N THR A 100 8.15 11.73 5.09
CA THR A 100 6.81 11.11 5.09
C THR A 100 5.82 12.02 5.84
N VAL A 101 4.59 11.58 6.17
CA VAL A 101 3.57 12.38 6.90
C VAL A 101 3.10 11.68 8.17
N GLY A 102 2.58 10.46 8.04
CA GLY A 102 1.86 9.76 9.10
C GLY A 102 2.79 9.17 10.17
N GLY A 103 3.90 8.59 9.74
CA GLY A 103 4.85 7.90 10.62
C GLY A 103 5.58 8.83 11.61
N GLU A 104 5.83 8.31 12.81
CA GLU A 104 6.63 8.97 13.84
C GLU A 104 8.13 8.99 13.47
N LYS A 105 8.98 9.65 14.26
CA LYS A 105 10.41 9.80 13.98
C LYS A 105 11.15 8.48 13.71
N GLY A 106 10.72 7.39 14.35
CA GLY A 106 11.30 6.06 14.20
C GLY A 106 10.68 5.19 13.10
N SER A 107 9.72 5.71 12.31
CA SER A 107 9.08 4.94 11.23
C SER A 107 10.04 4.66 10.07
N SER A 108 9.60 3.80 9.16
CA SER A 108 10.31 3.55 7.89
C SER A 108 10.08 4.68 6.86
N ASP A 109 11.10 4.92 6.04
CA ASP A 109 11.07 5.78 4.85
C ASP A 109 10.21 5.21 3.70
N THR A 110 10.19 3.89 3.53
CA THR A 110 9.60 3.19 2.37
C THR A 110 8.16 2.77 2.61
N VAL A 111 7.35 3.65 3.20
CA VAL A 111 5.92 3.43 3.45
C VAL A 111 5.06 4.15 2.41
N ARG A 112 3.84 3.65 2.16
CA ARG A 112 2.86 4.37 1.34
C ARG A 112 2.40 5.60 2.08
N ASP A 113 2.76 6.77 1.56
CA ASP A 113 2.46 8.05 2.20
C ASP A 113 2.66 9.19 1.20
N VAL A 114 2.13 10.36 1.51
CA VAL A 114 2.57 11.60 0.86
C VAL A 114 4.01 11.88 1.27
N ARG A 115 4.82 12.44 0.38
CA ARG A 115 6.10 13.04 0.75
C ARG A 115 5.96 14.55 0.89
N GLY A 116 6.23 15.05 2.09
CA GLY A 116 6.38 16.48 2.35
C GLY A 116 7.61 17.03 1.65
N TRP A 117 7.47 18.21 1.04
CA TRP A 117 8.55 18.95 0.41
C TRP A 117 8.66 20.33 1.06
N ALA A 118 9.66 20.57 1.91
CA ALA A 118 9.87 21.89 2.50
C ALA A 118 11.23 22.47 2.05
N THR A 119 11.25 23.67 1.47
CA THR A 119 12.47 24.38 1.08
C THR A 119 12.47 25.78 1.66
N LYS A 120 13.53 26.10 2.41
CA LYS A 120 13.80 27.43 2.98
C LYS A 120 14.86 28.12 2.15
N LEU A 121 14.55 29.27 1.57
CA LEU A 121 15.50 30.14 0.88
C LEU A 121 15.93 31.29 1.79
N TYR A 122 17.25 31.48 1.89
CA TYR A 122 17.84 32.59 2.64
C TYR A 122 18.06 33.76 1.69
N THR A 123 17.09 34.67 1.60
CA THR A 123 17.11 35.80 0.66
C THR A 123 17.64 37.08 1.33
N GLU A 124 17.90 38.11 0.53
CA GLU A 124 18.29 39.43 1.05
C GLU A 124 17.12 40.18 1.72
N GLU A 125 15.89 39.80 1.38
CA GLU A 125 14.65 40.40 1.91
C GLU A 125 13.99 39.54 3.00
N GLY A 126 14.66 38.49 3.50
CA GLY A 126 14.18 37.64 4.58
C GLY A 126 14.25 36.15 4.26
N ILE A 127 13.33 35.38 4.84
CA ILE A 127 13.20 33.95 4.56
C ILE A 127 11.97 33.73 3.68
N GLN A 128 12.15 33.01 2.58
CA GLN A 128 11.03 32.43 1.81
C GLN A 128 10.97 30.93 2.10
N ASP A 129 9.83 30.44 2.58
CA ASP A 129 9.59 29.01 2.72
C ASP A 129 8.58 28.53 1.68
N PHE A 130 8.94 27.48 0.94
CA PHE A 130 8.02 26.68 0.15
C PHE A 130 7.70 25.40 0.92
N VAL A 131 6.48 25.27 1.41
CA VAL A 131 6.04 24.13 2.24
C VAL A 131 4.96 23.35 1.48
N PHE A 132 5.45 22.44 0.64
CA PHE A 132 4.78 21.76 -0.46
C PHE A 132 4.67 20.25 -0.18
N ASN A 133 4.09 19.50 -1.13
CA ASN A 133 4.03 18.03 -1.11
C ASN A 133 4.44 17.46 -2.48
N ASP A 134 4.72 16.16 -2.55
CA ASP A 134 5.02 15.46 -3.80
C ASP A 134 3.81 15.10 -4.64
N LEU A 135 2.60 15.16 -4.06
CA LEU A 135 1.33 15.05 -4.75
C LEU A 135 0.77 16.45 -5.07
N PRO A 136 0.10 16.63 -6.22
CA PRO A 136 -0.35 17.95 -6.68
C PRO A 136 -1.66 18.42 -6.03
N VAL A 137 -2.30 17.58 -5.22
CA VAL A 137 -3.58 17.80 -4.54
C VAL A 137 -3.54 17.26 -3.12
N PHE A 138 -4.52 17.61 -2.31
CA PHE A 138 -4.62 17.19 -0.91
C PHE A 138 -5.95 16.50 -0.58
N PHE A 139 -6.04 15.91 0.61
CA PHE A 139 -7.20 15.11 1.04
C PHE A 139 -8.41 15.94 1.49
N ILE A 140 -8.23 17.24 1.73
CA ILE A 140 -9.25 18.12 2.28
C ILE A 140 -9.14 19.50 1.63
N ARG A 141 -10.25 20.23 1.61
CA ARG A 141 -10.34 21.65 1.21
C ARG A 141 -10.86 22.56 2.33
N ASP A 142 -11.31 21.98 3.43
CA ASP A 142 -11.72 22.72 4.64
C ASP A 142 -10.67 22.51 5.75
N PRO A 143 -9.98 23.56 6.23
CA PRO A 143 -8.84 23.41 7.14
C PRO A 143 -9.18 22.75 8.48
N ILE A 144 -10.42 22.91 8.96
CA ILE A 144 -10.87 22.33 10.23
C ILE A 144 -10.83 20.79 10.22
N LYS A 145 -10.87 20.16 9.04
CA LYS A 145 -10.78 18.71 8.87
C LYS A 145 -9.35 18.18 9.04
N PHE A 146 -8.31 19.03 9.01
CA PHE A 146 -6.91 18.62 9.03
C PHE A 146 -6.52 17.75 10.24
N PRO A 147 -6.91 18.10 11.50
CA PRO A 147 -6.60 17.25 12.64
C PRO A 147 -7.30 15.88 12.57
N SER A 148 -8.57 15.84 12.13
CA SER A 148 -9.33 14.60 11.99
C SER A 148 -8.75 13.70 10.91
N MET A 149 -8.41 14.26 9.75
CA MET A 149 -7.73 13.55 8.66
C MET A 149 -6.40 12.96 9.15
N ASN A 150 -5.55 13.74 9.82
CA ASN A 150 -4.27 13.18 10.28
C ASN A 150 -4.45 12.12 11.37
N ARG A 151 -5.47 12.22 12.22
CA ARG A 151 -5.77 11.18 13.23
C ARG A 151 -6.23 9.88 12.57
N SER A 152 -7.00 9.94 11.47
CA SER A 152 -7.43 8.73 10.74
C SER A 152 -6.27 8.01 10.05
N HIS A 153 -5.21 8.73 9.68
CA HIS A 153 -3.98 8.15 9.10
C HIS A 153 -2.95 7.70 10.14
N LYS A 154 -3.25 7.83 11.44
CA LYS A 154 -2.32 7.56 12.54
C LYS A 154 -2.84 6.41 13.41
N ARG A 155 -2.38 6.36 14.65
CA ARG A 155 -2.67 5.28 15.60
C ARG A 155 -4.07 5.43 16.19
N HIS A 156 -4.80 4.33 16.28
CA HIS A 156 -6.05 4.24 17.02
C HIS A 156 -5.82 4.56 18.51
N PRO A 157 -6.68 5.39 19.14
CA PRO A 157 -6.40 5.97 20.45
C PRO A 157 -6.36 4.96 21.62
N GLN A 158 -7.01 3.81 21.48
CA GLN A 158 -7.01 2.77 22.53
C GLN A 158 -5.88 1.76 22.36
N THR A 159 -5.61 1.36 21.12
CA THR A 159 -4.72 0.24 20.79
C THR A 159 -3.32 0.71 20.39
N ASN A 160 -3.18 1.99 20.04
CA ASN A 160 -1.94 2.63 19.61
C ASN A 160 -1.31 1.97 18.35
N VAL A 161 -2.13 1.35 17.49
CA VAL A 161 -1.73 0.76 16.19
C VAL A 161 -2.49 1.43 15.04
N PRO A 162 -1.97 1.40 13.80
CA PRO A 162 -2.73 1.85 12.63
C PRO A 162 -4.07 1.10 12.50
N ASP A 163 -5.10 1.79 12.00
CA ASP A 163 -6.44 1.24 11.87
C ASP A 163 -7.09 1.67 10.55
N ASN A 164 -7.27 0.71 9.63
CA ASN A 164 -7.88 0.94 8.33
C ASN A 164 -9.36 1.32 8.44
N THR A 165 -10.06 0.93 9.51
CA THR A 165 -11.44 1.33 9.76
C THR A 165 -11.51 2.84 9.99
N MET A 166 -10.61 3.41 10.79
CA MET A 166 -10.54 4.85 10.98
C MET A 166 -10.17 5.58 9.69
N PHE A 167 -9.20 5.05 8.93
CA PHE A 167 -8.77 5.61 7.66
C PHE A 167 -9.96 5.72 6.68
N TRP A 168 -10.66 4.61 6.44
CA TRP A 168 -11.76 4.58 5.48
C TRP A 168 -13.01 5.29 5.99
N ASP A 169 -13.33 5.23 7.29
CA ASP A 169 -14.46 5.98 7.86
C ASP A 169 -14.32 7.49 7.59
N PHE A 170 -13.12 8.06 7.79
CA PHE A 170 -12.90 9.48 7.48
C PHE A 170 -13.14 9.78 6.00
N HIS A 171 -12.54 9.02 5.09
CA HIS A 171 -12.60 9.30 3.65
C HIS A 171 -13.97 9.03 3.03
N LEU A 172 -14.75 8.07 3.57
CA LEU A 172 -16.13 7.86 3.16
C LEU A 172 -17.06 9.00 3.57
N ASN A 173 -16.78 9.65 4.71
CA ASN A 173 -17.53 10.81 5.19
C ASN A 173 -16.98 12.15 4.66
N ASN A 174 -15.83 12.15 3.99
CA ASN A 174 -15.17 13.33 3.41
C ASN A 174 -14.59 12.98 2.02
N PRO A 175 -15.45 12.74 1.02
CA PRO A 175 -15.01 12.17 -0.26
C PRO A 175 -14.30 13.17 -1.18
N GLU A 176 -14.18 14.45 -0.81
CA GLU A 176 -13.42 15.45 -1.58
C GLU A 176 -11.95 15.05 -1.81
N GLY A 177 -11.38 14.25 -0.89
CA GLY A 177 -10.01 13.75 -0.96
C GLY A 177 -9.78 12.60 -1.94
N CYS A 178 -10.80 12.18 -2.69
CA CYS A 178 -10.73 11.06 -3.63
C CYS A 178 -9.59 11.21 -4.66
N HIS A 179 -9.33 12.43 -5.13
CA HIS A 179 -8.23 12.69 -6.07
C HIS A 179 -6.85 12.41 -5.44
N ALA A 180 -6.66 12.79 -4.19
CA ALA A 180 -5.43 12.50 -3.46
C ALA A 180 -5.29 11.00 -3.15
N LEU A 181 -6.39 10.30 -2.84
CA LEU A 181 -6.38 8.83 -2.65
C LEU A 181 -5.95 8.09 -3.92
N MET A 182 -6.41 8.53 -5.10
CA MET A 182 -5.97 7.98 -6.39
C MET A 182 -4.45 8.09 -6.57
N HIS A 183 -3.86 9.23 -6.19
CA HIS A 183 -2.41 9.38 -6.22
C HIS A 183 -1.68 8.52 -5.16
N LEU A 184 -2.22 8.48 -3.94
CA LEU A 184 -1.64 7.74 -2.81
C LEU A 184 -1.60 6.23 -3.08
N PHE A 185 -2.67 5.64 -3.60
CA PHE A 185 -2.73 4.21 -3.92
C PHE A 185 -2.19 3.89 -5.32
N GLY A 186 -1.99 4.91 -6.17
CA GLY A 186 -1.26 4.78 -7.43
C GLY A 186 0.24 4.52 -7.23
N GLN A 187 0.98 4.48 -8.36
CA GLN A 187 2.41 4.18 -8.36
C GLN A 187 3.23 5.21 -7.56
N ARG A 188 2.77 6.47 -7.49
CA ARG A 188 3.50 7.58 -6.83
C ARG A 188 3.52 7.51 -5.31
N GLY A 189 2.64 6.72 -4.68
CA GLY A 189 2.56 6.64 -3.22
C GLY A 189 3.80 6.08 -2.51
N ILE A 190 4.71 5.44 -3.26
CA ILE A 190 5.99 4.96 -2.74
C ILE A 190 7.11 5.33 -3.74
N PRO A 191 7.87 6.41 -3.49
CA PRO A 191 8.98 6.78 -4.35
C PRO A 191 10.19 5.85 -4.16
N ALA A 192 10.89 5.57 -5.26
CA ALA A 192 12.13 4.79 -5.22
C ALA A 192 13.26 5.55 -4.52
N SER A 193 13.22 6.88 -4.57
CA SER A 193 14.14 7.78 -3.88
C SER A 193 13.49 9.16 -3.75
N LEU A 194 13.84 9.90 -2.70
CA LEU A 194 13.47 11.31 -2.54
C LEU A 194 14.11 12.22 -3.60
N ARG A 195 15.09 11.74 -4.37
CA ARG A 195 15.67 12.46 -5.52
C ARG A 195 14.76 12.48 -6.74
N ASN A 196 13.76 11.60 -6.78
CA ASN A 196 12.89 11.38 -7.93
C ASN A 196 11.42 11.74 -7.65
N ILE A 197 11.15 12.53 -6.61
CA ILE A 197 9.81 13.08 -6.36
C ILE A 197 9.68 14.47 -6.97
N ASN A 198 8.45 14.84 -7.30
CA ASN A 198 8.13 16.24 -7.58
C ASN A 198 7.95 17.02 -6.26
N GLY A 199 7.87 18.34 -6.36
CA GLY A 199 7.30 19.20 -5.32
C GLY A 199 6.22 20.09 -5.91
N PHE A 200 5.03 20.07 -5.35
CA PHE A 200 3.88 20.86 -5.81
C PHE A 200 3.41 21.78 -4.70
N SER A 201 3.07 23.02 -5.05
CA SER A 201 2.52 23.96 -4.06
C SER A 201 1.24 23.47 -3.40
N VAL A 202 0.51 22.60 -4.09
CA VAL A 202 -0.88 22.22 -3.84
C VAL A 202 -1.77 23.46 -3.94
N HIS A 203 -1.59 24.39 -3.01
CA HIS A 203 -2.27 25.67 -2.98
C HIS A 203 -1.93 26.54 -4.18
N THR A 204 -2.86 27.45 -4.46
CA THR A 204 -2.60 28.64 -5.26
C THR A 204 -1.91 29.69 -4.40
N TYR A 205 -0.91 30.36 -4.96
CA TYR A 205 -0.22 31.51 -4.37
C TYR A 205 -0.38 32.71 -5.28
N THR A 206 0.11 33.87 -4.86
CA THR A 206 0.25 35.04 -5.71
C THR A 206 1.70 35.42 -5.93
N LEU A 207 1.99 35.88 -7.14
CA LEU A 207 3.17 36.66 -7.45
C LEU A 207 2.72 38.11 -7.64
N ASN A 208 3.41 39.05 -7.02
CA ASN A 208 3.00 40.44 -7.02
C ASN A 208 4.15 41.44 -7.14
N LYS A 209 3.77 42.70 -7.39
CA LYS A 209 4.68 43.83 -7.53
C LYS A 209 4.41 44.93 -6.51
N ALA A 210 5.37 45.83 -6.35
CA ALA A 210 5.27 46.99 -5.47
C ALA A 210 4.12 47.96 -5.83
N ASP A 211 3.63 47.94 -7.07
CA ASP A 211 2.47 48.74 -7.51
C ASP A 211 1.12 48.11 -7.16
N GLY A 212 1.12 46.90 -6.59
CA GLY A 212 -0.09 46.15 -6.22
C GLY A 212 -0.62 45.23 -7.31
N SER A 213 -0.05 45.23 -8.52
CA SER A 213 -0.40 44.24 -9.54
C SER A 213 0.04 42.84 -9.12
N TYR A 214 -0.77 41.83 -9.47
CA TYR A 214 -0.52 40.44 -9.09
C TYR A 214 -1.09 39.44 -10.09
N VAL A 215 -0.59 38.20 -10.02
CA VAL A 215 -1.12 37.02 -10.73
C VAL A 215 -1.21 35.85 -9.77
N TYR A 216 -2.10 34.89 -10.05
CA TYR A 216 -2.17 33.63 -9.34
C TYR A 216 -1.22 32.61 -9.94
N VAL A 217 -0.57 31.81 -9.08
CA VAL A 217 0.38 30.77 -9.51
C VAL A 217 0.22 29.47 -8.74
N LYS A 218 0.52 28.35 -9.41
CA LYS A 218 0.87 27.08 -8.76
C LYS A 218 2.33 26.74 -9.08
N TRP A 219 3.08 26.30 -8.08
CA TRP A 219 4.50 25.94 -8.22
C TRP A 219 4.67 24.44 -8.46
N HIS A 220 5.59 24.09 -9.36
CA HIS A 220 5.89 22.73 -9.77
C HIS A 220 7.40 22.53 -9.84
N PHE A 221 7.96 21.69 -8.98
CA PHE A 221 9.37 21.30 -8.96
C PHE A 221 9.48 19.90 -9.54
N ARG A 222 10.21 19.75 -10.64
CA ARG A 222 10.30 18.49 -11.39
C ARG A 222 11.72 17.94 -11.34
N PRO A 223 11.92 16.68 -10.91
CA PRO A 223 13.26 16.08 -10.83
C PRO A 223 13.88 15.99 -12.21
N ASP A 224 15.11 16.46 -12.35
CA ASP A 224 15.85 16.40 -13.62
C ASP A 224 16.15 14.93 -14.01
N ASP A 225 16.28 14.02 -13.04
CA ASP A 225 16.43 12.56 -13.22
C ASP A 225 15.09 11.81 -13.37
N GLY A 226 13.98 12.55 -13.53
CA GLY A 226 12.65 11.98 -13.71
C GLY A 226 12.06 11.33 -12.46
N ILE A 227 10.81 10.85 -12.60
CA ILE A 227 10.04 10.22 -11.52
C ILE A 227 10.34 8.73 -11.49
N LYS A 228 10.65 8.20 -10.30
CA LYS A 228 10.95 6.77 -10.08
C LYS A 228 10.22 6.29 -8.83
N THR A 229 9.50 5.19 -8.94
CA THR A 229 8.64 4.61 -7.90
C THR A 229 9.07 3.19 -7.56
N MET A 230 8.59 2.68 -6.42
CA MET A 230 8.93 1.36 -5.88
C MET A 230 7.67 0.50 -5.75
N ASP A 231 7.77 -0.79 -6.02
CA ASP A 231 6.70 -1.76 -5.75
C ASP A 231 6.49 -1.98 -4.25
N ALA A 232 5.28 -2.40 -3.86
CA ALA A 232 4.89 -2.53 -2.46
C ALA A 232 5.70 -3.60 -1.72
N ASP A 233 6.01 -4.73 -2.35
CA ASP A 233 6.76 -5.84 -1.74
C ASP A 233 8.20 -5.43 -1.42
N THR A 234 8.88 -4.77 -2.36
CA THR A 234 10.21 -4.20 -2.13
C THR A 234 10.19 -3.15 -1.04
N ALA A 235 9.16 -2.28 -1.04
CA ALA A 235 8.99 -1.25 -0.03
C ALA A 235 8.79 -1.83 1.37
N GLN A 236 7.98 -2.89 1.50
CA GLN A 236 7.75 -3.63 2.75
C GLN A 236 9.03 -4.30 3.25
N ARG A 237 9.78 -4.97 2.37
CA ARG A 237 11.09 -5.57 2.72
C ARG A 237 12.06 -4.52 3.23
N LEU A 238 12.19 -3.39 2.53
CA LEU A 238 13.06 -2.28 2.95
C LEU A 238 12.56 -1.63 4.23
N ALA A 239 11.25 -1.62 4.48
CA ALA A 239 10.72 -1.07 5.72
C ALA A 239 11.16 -1.84 6.96
N GLY A 240 11.36 -3.16 6.85
CA GLY A 240 11.94 -3.97 7.91
C GLY A 240 13.47 -3.94 7.93
N SER A 241 14.12 -4.09 6.76
CA SER A 241 15.57 -4.27 6.66
C SER A 241 16.39 -2.97 6.67
N GLU A 242 15.85 -1.88 6.10
CA GLU A 242 16.50 -0.58 6.00
C GLU A 242 15.50 0.59 6.19
N PRO A 243 14.97 0.81 7.41
CA PRO A 243 13.96 1.85 7.67
C PRO A 243 14.42 3.30 7.42
N ASP A 244 15.73 3.52 7.24
CA ASP A 244 16.34 4.82 6.88
C ASP A 244 16.80 4.89 5.41
N TYR A 245 16.20 4.08 4.54
CA TYR A 245 16.64 3.91 3.15
C TYR A 245 16.74 5.23 2.38
N HIS A 246 15.71 6.10 2.43
CA HIS A 246 15.72 7.37 1.70
C HIS A 246 16.70 8.38 2.32
N VAL A 247 16.82 8.40 3.66
CA VAL A 247 17.81 9.23 4.36
C VAL A 247 19.23 8.86 3.92
N LYS A 248 19.55 7.56 3.88
CA LYS A 248 20.85 7.04 3.44
C LYS A 248 21.11 7.32 1.96
N ASP A 249 20.12 7.13 1.08
CA ASP A 249 20.28 7.40 -0.36
C ASP A 249 20.64 8.87 -0.62
N LEU A 250 19.86 9.81 -0.06
CA LEU A 250 20.11 11.24 -0.26
C LEU A 250 21.49 11.65 0.30
N PHE A 251 21.83 11.22 1.52
CA PHE A 251 23.11 11.54 2.14
C PHE A 251 24.28 11.04 1.30
N LYS A 252 24.24 9.77 0.89
CA LYS A 252 25.30 9.14 0.10
C LYS A 252 25.39 9.74 -1.31
N ALA A 253 24.28 10.22 -1.88
CA ALA A 253 24.27 10.87 -3.19
C ALA A 253 25.06 12.16 -3.18
N ILE A 254 24.81 13.00 -2.17
CA ILE A 254 25.52 14.26 -2.00
C ILE A 254 26.99 14.01 -1.64
N GLU A 255 27.28 13.03 -0.78
CA GLU A 255 28.65 12.69 -0.38
C GLU A 255 29.54 12.30 -1.58
N ARG A 256 28.98 11.57 -2.55
CA ARG A 256 29.71 11.15 -3.77
C ARG A 256 29.66 12.16 -4.92
N GLY A 257 29.07 13.34 -4.72
CA GLY A 257 28.94 14.39 -5.75
C GLY A 257 27.81 14.16 -6.78
N ASP A 258 26.92 13.19 -6.55
CA ASP A 258 25.73 12.91 -7.35
C ASP A 258 24.57 13.82 -6.86
N TYR A 259 24.72 15.12 -7.10
CA TYR A 259 23.82 16.14 -6.59
C TYR A 259 22.44 16.11 -7.28
N PRO A 260 21.35 15.83 -6.56
CA PRO A 260 20.03 15.84 -7.18
C PRO A 260 19.57 17.27 -7.45
N SER A 261 18.87 17.45 -8.58
CA SER A 261 18.37 18.74 -9.04
C SER A 261 16.95 18.67 -9.58
N TRP A 262 16.25 19.80 -9.48
CA TRP A 262 14.87 19.97 -9.92
C TRP A 262 14.69 21.27 -10.68
N GLY A 263 14.11 21.21 -11.87
CA GLY A 263 13.57 22.38 -12.56
C GLY A 263 12.37 22.95 -11.80
N VAL A 264 12.38 24.25 -11.57
CA VAL A 264 11.32 25.00 -10.90
C VAL A 264 10.44 25.67 -11.94
N TYR A 265 9.16 25.33 -11.95
CA TYR A 265 8.17 25.81 -12.89
C TYR A 265 6.98 26.45 -12.18
N ILE A 266 6.25 27.30 -12.89
CA ILE A 266 4.97 27.86 -12.46
C ILE A 266 3.90 27.69 -13.54
N GLN A 267 2.66 27.47 -13.11
CA GLN A 267 1.48 27.82 -13.89
C GLN A 267 1.06 29.25 -13.50
N VAL A 268 0.51 30.01 -14.43
CA VAL A 268 0.14 31.42 -14.21
C VAL A 268 -1.30 31.63 -14.66
N MET A 269 -2.09 32.27 -13.83
CA MET A 269 -3.47 32.70 -14.10
C MET A 269 -3.62 34.18 -13.76
N GLN A 270 -4.20 34.96 -14.67
CA GLN A 270 -4.50 36.36 -14.44
C GLN A 270 -5.76 36.49 -13.55
N PRO A 271 -5.85 37.53 -12.69
CA PRO A 271 -6.97 37.68 -11.77
C PRO A 271 -8.36 37.66 -12.43
N GLU A 272 -8.46 38.19 -13.65
CA GLU A 272 -9.72 38.31 -14.38
C GLU A 272 -10.21 36.97 -14.93
N GLU A 273 -9.33 35.96 -15.01
CA GLU A 273 -9.64 34.60 -15.47
C GLU A 273 -10.31 33.75 -14.39
N VAL A 274 -10.22 34.14 -13.11
CA VAL A 274 -10.74 33.35 -11.96
C VAL A 274 -12.25 33.11 -12.09
N LYS A 275 -13.01 34.12 -12.48
CA LYS A 275 -14.48 34.03 -12.63
C LYS A 275 -14.93 33.01 -13.68
N ASP A 276 -14.09 32.77 -14.68
CA ASP A 276 -14.34 31.87 -15.81
C ASP A 276 -13.47 30.59 -15.71
N ALA A 277 -12.88 30.34 -14.53
CA ALA A 277 -12.08 29.15 -14.29
C ALA A 277 -12.99 27.90 -14.30
N PRO A 278 -12.54 26.78 -14.91
CA PRO A 278 -13.36 25.57 -14.97
C PRO A 278 -13.53 24.87 -13.61
N ILE A 279 -12.68 25.22 -12.64
CA ILE A 279 -12.59 24.66 -11.30
C ILE A 279 -12.46 25.80 -10.28
N ASP A 280 -12.72 25.49 -9.01
CA ASP A 280 -12.31 26.37 -7.93
C ASP A 280 -10.77 26.37 -7.85
N VAL A 281 -10.18 27.54 -8.07
CA VAL A 281 -8.73 27.71 -8.12
C VAL A 281 -8.09 27.73 -6.73
N PHE A 282 -8.89 27.88 -5.68
CA PHE A 282 -8.47 27.91 -4.28
C PHE A 282 -8.75 26.60 -3.54
N ASP A 283 -9.25 25.59 -4.26
CA ASP A 283 -9.52 24.25 -3.73
C ASP A 283 -8.34 23.30 -3.98
N ASP A 284 -7.77 22.82 -2.88
CA ASP A 284 -6.62 21.91 -2.83
C ASP A 284 -6.86 20.52 -3.41
N THR A 285 -8.11 20.16 -3.67
CA THR A 285 -8.47 18.86 -4.27
C THR A 285 -8.38 18.87 -5.80
N TYR A 286 -8.15 20.05 -6.40
CA TYR A 286 -8.05 20.24 -7.85
C TYR A 286 -6.65 20.65 -8.35
N THR A 287 -6.32 20.13 -9.53
CA THR A 287 -5.18 20.59 -10.35
C THR A 287 -5.64 21.57 -11.43
N TRP A 288 -4.76 22.48 -11.84
CA TRP A 288 -5.02 23.38 -12.96
C TRP A 288 -4.70 22.68 -14.30
N PRO A 289 -5.61 22.70 -15.30
CA PRO A 289 -5.36 22.05 -16.58
C PRO A 289 -4.13 22.60 -17.30
N PHE A 290 -3.16 21.75 -17.62
CA PHE A 290 -1.91 22.14 -18.29
C PHE A 290 -2.13 22.76 -19.68
N GLU A 291 -3.20 22.37 -20.37
CA GLU A 291 -3.57 22.89 -21.69
C GLU A 291 -3.96 24.37 -21.64
N LYS A 292 -4.63 24.79 -20.56
CA LYS A 292 -5.04 26.19 -20.34
C LYS A 292 -3.93 26.99 -19.67
N TYR A 293 -3.26 26.39 -18.68
CA TYR A 293 -2.22 27.04 -17.89
C TYR A 293 -0.91 26.22 -18.01
N PRO A 294 -0.11 26.42 -19.07
CA PRO A 294 1.11 25.64 -19.30
C PRO A 294 2.20 25.98 -18.29
N LEU A 295 3.10 25.01 -18.06
CA LEU A 295 4.28 25.20 -17.20
C LEU A 295 5.27 26.17 -17.84
N ARG A 296 5.75 27.13 -17.04
CA ARG A 296 6.81 28.07 -17.39
C ARG A 296 8.01 27.85 -16.49
N LEU A 297 9.20 27.68 -17.05
CA LEU A 297 10.44 27.53 -16.29
C LEU A 297 10.76 28.84 -15.57
N VAL A 298 11.25 28.75 -14.34
CA VAL A 298 11.71 29.88 -13.52
C VAL A 298 13.17 29.70 -13.13
N GLY A 299 13.53 28.52 -12.64
CA GLY A 299 14.84 28.28 -12.07
C GLY A 299 15.16 26.81 -11.87
N ARG A 300 16.20 26.52 -11.09
CA ARG A 300 16.58 25.16 -10.68
C ARG A 300 17.00 25.13 -9.22
N ILE A 301 16.57 24.11 -8.50
CA ILE A 301 17.08 23.75 -7.17
C ILE A 301 18.12 22.64 -7.34
N THR A 302 19.24 22.72 -6.63
CA THR A 302 20.25 21.65 -6.57
C THR A 302 20.73 21.47 -5.14
N LEU A 303 20.66 20.25 -4.61
CA LEU A 303 21.12 19.92 -3.25
C LEU A 303 22.58 19.47 -3.31
N THR A 304 23.46 20.26 -2.69
CA THR A 304 24.91 20.14 -2.90
C THR A 304 25.69 19.85 -1.62
N GLN A 305 25.07 19.95 -0.45
CA GLN A 305 25.78 19.81 0.83
C GLN A 305 24.93 19.09 1.88
N ASN A 306 25.52 18.05 2.48
CA ASN A 306 24.93 17.35 3.62
C ASN A 306 24.88 18.23 4.87
N LEU A 307 23.99 17.87 5.78
CA LEU A 307 23.86 18.52 7.09
C LEU A 307 25.13 18.28 7.92
N ASN A 308 25.57 19.29 8.68
CA ASN A 308 26.68 19.11 9.61
C ASN A 308 26.21 18.38 10.87
N ASN A 309 25.01 18.71 11.34
CA ASN A 309 24.36 18.05 12.45
C ASN A 309 22.87 17.93 12.18
N TYR A 310 22.35 16.70 12.07
CA TYR A 310 20.94 16.44 11.75
C TYR A 310 19.98 17.14 12.73
N PHE A 311 20.28 17.11 14.03
CA PHE A 311 19.41 17.71 15.04
C PHE A 311 19.33 19.23 14.90
N GLN A 312 20.48 19.91 14.86
CA GLN A 312 20.54 21.36 14.74
C GLN A 312 20.02 21.85 13.39
N ASP A 313 20.45 21.21 12.30
CA ASP A 313 20.22 21.74 10.96
C ASP A 313 18.85 21.33 10.39
N LEU A 314 18.31 20.17 10.79
CA LEU A 314 17.06 19.62 10.22
C LEU A 314 15.96 19.39 11.25
N GLU A 315 16.26 18.77 12.40
CA GLU A 315 15.23 18.53 13.42
C GLU A 315 14.68 19.87 13.96
N GLN A 316 15.56 20.84 14.25
CA GLN A 316 15.18 22.16 14.72
C GLN A 316 14.73 23.14 13.62
N ALA A 317 14.84 22.76 12.33
CA ALA A 317 14.39 23.61 11.23
C ALA A 317 12.87 23.86 11.28
N CYS A 318 12.46 25.10 11.06
CA CYS A 318 11.09 25.54 11.13
C CYS A 318 10.70 26.17 9.80
N PHE A 319 9.74 25.56 9.09
CA PHE A 319 9.27 26.01 7.78
C PHE A 319 7.83 26.48 7.92
N SER A 320 7.47 27.65 7.41
CA SER A 320 6.08 28.12 7.48
C SER A 320 5.66 28.75 6.17
N PRO A 321 4.48 28.41 5.62
CA PRO A 321 3.96 29.11 4.44
C PRO A 321 3.68 30.60 4.70
N SER A 322 3.69 31.07 5.96
CA SER A 322 3.63 32.51 6.28
C SER A 322 4.95 33.25 6.07
N ASN A 323 6.07 32.54 5.93
CA ASN A 323 7.37 33.13 5.59
C ASN A 323 7.40 33.38 4.08
N MET A 324 6.82 34.49 3.67
CA MET A 324 6.83 34.97 2.30
C MET A 324 7.61 36.26 2.20
N VAL A 325 8.56 36.32 1.29
CA VAL A 325 9.29 37.55 1.00
C VAL A 325 8.41 38.46 0.15
N PRO A 326 8.63 39.78 0.19
CA PRO A 326 7.93 40.70 -0.70
C PRO A 326 7.95 40.23 -2.17
N GLY A 327 6.80 40.32 -2.85
CA GLY A 327 6.62 39.87 -4.23
C GLY A 327 6.04 38.45 -4.37
N ILE A 328 5.85 37.75 -3.25
CA ILE A 328 5.07 36.51 -3.13
C ILE A 328 4.02 36.71 -2.03
N GLY A 329 2.78 36.30 -2.29
CA GLY A 329 1.69 36.36 -1.33
C GLY A 329 0.86 35.08 -1.28
N PRO A 330 -0.01 34.94 -0.26
CA PRO A 330 -0.98 33.86 -0.21
C PRO A 330 -2.10 34.09 -1.24
N SER A 331 -2.97 33.11 -1.42
CA SER A 331 -4.27 33.27 -2.08
C SER A 331 -5.41 33.14 -1.07
N ALA A 332 -6.65 33.19 -1.54
CA ALA A 332 -7.85 32.95 -0.74
C ALA A 332 -8.09 31.47 -0.34
N ASP A 333 -7.17 30.56 -0.67
CA ASP A 333 -7.23 29.17 -0.26
C ASP A 333 -7.34 29.03 1.28
N PRO A 334 -8.46 28.50 1.81
CA PRO A 334 -8.71 28.47 3.24
C PRO A 334 -7.75 27.54 4.00
N VAL A 335 -7.24 26.48 3.33
CA VAL A 335 -6.25 25.60 3.93
C VAL A 335 -4.92 26.32 4.03
N LEU A 336 -4.47 27.00 2.97
CA LEU A 336 -3.26 27.83 3.01
C LEU A 336 -3.34 28.88 4.12
N GLN A 337 -4.46 29.60 4.22
CA GLN A 337 -4.71 30.61 5.25
C GLN A 337 -4.58 30.03 6.67
N ALA A 338 -5.16 28.87 6.94
CA ALA A 338 -5.03 28.22 8.24
C ALA A 338 -3.58 27.75 8.53
N ARG A 339 -2.86 27.29 7.51
CA ARG A 339 -1.45 26.87 7.65
C ARG A 339 -0.53 28.04 8.02
N MET A 340 -0.84 29.26 7.58
CA MET A 340 -0.05 30.45 7.95
C MET A 340 -0.03 30.68 9.47
N PHE A 341 -1.11 30.37 10.18
CA PHE A 341 -1.15 30.38 11.65
C PHE A 341 -0.55 29.11 12.27
N SER A 342 -0.95 27.94 11.76
CA SER A 342 -0.67 26.66 12.42
C SER A 342 0.82 26.34 12.55
N TYR A 343 1.62 26.66 11.52
CA TYR A 343 3.05 26.31 11.52
C TYR A 343 3.86 27.13 12.54
N PRO A 344 3.79 28.48 12.58
CA PRO A 344 4.47 29.25 13.62
C PRO A 344 4.03 28.87 15.04
N ASP A 345 2.77 28.51 15.23
CA ASP A 345 2.28 28.03 16.53
C ASP A 345 2.93 26.71 16.95
N ALA A 346 2.94 25.72 16.05
CA ALA A 346 3.62 24.44 16.29
C ALA A 346 5.13 24.62 16.55
N HIS A 347 5.79 25.59 15.90
CA HIS A 347 7.20 25.90 16.14
C HIS A 347 7.45 26.40 17.57
N ARG A 348 6.59 27.29 18.08
CA ARG A 348 6.71 27.85 19.44
C ARG A 348 6.63 26.77 20.50
N TYR A 349 5.74 25.79 20.32
CA TYR A 349 5.62 24.63 21.21
C TYR A 349 6.83 23.68 21.07
N ARG A 350 7.16 23.27 19.84
CA ARG A 350 8.12 22.20 19.56
C ARG A 350 9.56 22.58 19.84
N VAL A 351 9.96 23.78 19.42
CA VAL A 351 11.36 24.24 19.42
C VAL A 351 11.58 25.36 20.44
N GLY A 352 10.52 26.06 20.81
CA GLY A 352 10.53 27.19 21.75
C GLY A 352 10.18 28.51 21.07
N PRO A 353 9.83 29.54 21.86
CA PRO A 353 9.31 30.81 21.35
C PRO A 353 10.31 31.59 20.48
N ASN A 354 11.61 31.39 20.72
CA ASN A 354 12.70 32.06 20.02
C ASN A 354 13.35 31.18 18.92
N TYR A 355 12.62 30.22 18.35
CA TYR A 355 13.13 29.29 17.33
C TYR A 355 13.80 29.97 16.11
N PHE A 356 13.39 31.20 15.77
CA PHE A 356 13.93 31.99 14.66
C PHE A 356 15.37 32.47 14.92
N GLN A 357 15.86 32.40 16.16
CA GLN A 357 17.24 32.74 16.51
C GLN A 357 18.21 31.57 16.24
N LEU A 358 17.70 30.35 16.05
CA LEU A 358 18.52 29.16 15.80
C LEU A 358 19.21 29.22 14.43
N PRO A 359 20.44 28.69 14.29
CA PRO A 359 21.24 28.84 13.06
C PRO A 359 20.53 28.44 11.76
N CYS A 360 19.75 27.35 11.77
CA CYS A 360 19.03 26.87 10.58
C CYS A 360 17.82 27.74 10.21
N ASN A 361 17.27 28.51 11.15
CA ASN A 361 16.08 29.35 10.95
C ASN A 361 16.42 30.84 10.80
N LYS A 362 17.62 31.23 11.20
CA LYS A 362 18.04 32.63 11.24
C LYS A 362 18.14 33.22 9.82
N PRO A 363 17.50 34.36 9.55
CA PRO A 363 17.69 35.09 8.29
C PRO A 363 19.13 35.57 8.12
N ILE A 364 19.57 35.69 6.86
CA ILE A 364 20.92 36.23 6.54
C ILE A 364 20.95 37.75 6.53
N ASN A 365 19.80 38.40 6.30
CA ASN A 365 19.68 39.84 6.30
C ASN A 365 19.66 40.40 7.73
N LYS A 366 19.86 41.72 7.85
CA LYS A 366 19.80 42.40 9.13
C LYS A 366 18.36 42.42 9.63
N VAL A 367 18.08 41.65 10.68
CA VAL A 367 16.78 41.66 11.36
C VAL A 367 16.76 42.76 12.42
N TYR A 368 15.78 43.65 12.33
CA TYR A 368 15.48 44.65 13.37
C TYR A 368 13.98 44.65 13.67
N ALA A 369 13.60 43.84 14.66
CA ALA A 369 12.23 43.70 15.15
C ALA A 369 12.14 44.19 16.61
N PRO A 370 12.15 45.52 16.84
CA PRO A 370 12.24 46.09 18.18
C PRO A 370 11.01 45.84 19.06
N TYR A 371 9.95 45.21 18.56
CA TYR A 371 8.74 44.92 19.34
C TYR A 371 8.64 43.42 19.73
N VAL A 372 9.66 42.64 19.40
CA VAL A 372 9.79 41.22 19.78
C VAL A 372 10.95 41.12 20.77
N ARG A 373 10.64 40.80 22.04
CA ARG A 373 11.57 40.81 23.19
C ARG A 373 11.44 39.55 24.04
N ASP A 374 12.47 39.31 24.84
CA ASP A 374 12.50 38.33 25.92
C ASP A 374 12.15 36.90 25.45
N GLY A 375 11.50 36.12 26.31
CA GLY A 375 11.17 34.72 26.08
C GLY A 375 12.32 33.76 26.42
N PRO A 376 12.00 32.49 26.77
CA PRO A 376 13.00 31.44 26.95
C PRO A 376 13.98 31.32 25.78
N GLY A 377 15.26 31.13 26.09
CA GLY A 377 16.30 30.85 25.09
C GLY A 377 16.73 32.05 24.23
N THR A 378 16.56 33.28 24.70
CA THR A 378 17.05 34.47 23.98
C THR A 378 18.57 34.54 23.98
N ILE A 379 19.14 34.56 22.78
CA ILE A 379 20.59 34.48 22.54
C ILE A 379 21.11 35.55 21.56
N ASN A 380 20.23 36.44 21.08
CA ASN A 380 20.57 37.48 20.09
C ASN A 380 20.87 38.87 20.69
N GLY A 381 20.99 38.97 22.02
CA GLY A 381 21.21 40.25 22.73
C GLY A 381 19.95 41.10 22.97
N ASN A 382 18.78 40.63 22.54
CA ASN A 382 17.46 41.23 22.87
C ASN A 382 17.31 42.72 22.54
N TYR A 383 18.08 43.23 21.56
CA TYR A 383 18.14 44.65 21.17
C TYR A 383 18.55 45.61 22.30
N GLY A 384 19.15 45.11 23.39
CA GLY A 384 19.67 45.95 24.48
C GLY A 384 18.60 46.85 25.11
N GLY A 385 18.92 48.14 25.23
CA GLY A 385 18.03 49.16 25.80
C GLY A 385 17.14 49.89 24.79
N ASP A 386 16.98 49.36 23.57
CA ASP A 386 16.15 49.99 22.55
C ASP A 386 14.67 49.99 22.95
N PRO A 387 13.93 51.10 22.73
CA PRO A 387 12.48 51.16 22.97
C PRO A 387 11.74 50.00 22.30
N ASP A 388 10.83 49.39 23.04
CA ASP A 388 10.10 48.18 22.66
C ASP A 388 8.62 48.43 22.30
N TYR A 389 8.27 49.68 22.02
CA TYR A 389 6.93 50.13 21.65
C TYR A 389 6.92 50.96 20.36
N VAL A 390 5.81 50.88 19.61
CA VAL A 390 5.64 51.57 18.32
C VAL A 390 5.60 53.09 18.47
N GLY A 391 6.11 53.82 17.47
CA GLY A 391 6.03 55.28 17.42
C GLY A 391 7.00 56.01 18.36
N SER A 392 8.03 55.34 18.88
CA SER A 392 9.04 55.99 19.71
C SER A 392 9.87 57.00 18.92
N GLU A 393 9.94 58.24 19.41
CA GLU A 393 10.84 59.28 18.89
C GLU A 393 12.28 59.14 19.42
N ILE A 394 12.48 58.38 20.50
CA ILE A 394 13.81 58.11 21.08
C ILE A 394 14.66 57.32 20.07
N ARG A 395 14.03 56.39 19.34
CA ARG A 395 14.66 55.61 18.28
C ARG A 395 13.69 55.43 17.10
N PRO A 396 13.65 56.38 16.17
CA PRO A 396 12.76 56.32 15.01
C PRO A 396 13.07 55.11 14.12
N VAL A 397 12.02 54.50 13.57
CA VAL A 397 12.11 53.33 12.68
C VAL A 397 11.62 53.70 11.28
N SER A 398 12.39 53.35 10.24
CA SER A 398 11.98 53.52 8.85
C SER A 398 10.92 52.48 8.45
N VAL A 399 9.95 52.88 7.63
CA VAL A 399 8.90 52.01 7.11
C VAL A 399 9.08 51.76 5.61
N SER A 400 8.71 50.57 5.15
CA SER A 400 8.65 50.27 3.72
C SER A 400 7.48 51.01 3.05
N LYS A 401 7.66 51.45 1.81
CA LYS A 401 6.59 52.02 0.96
C LYS A 401 5.93 50.98 0.05
N ARG A 402 6.38 49.71 0.11
CA ARG A 402 5.90 48.62 -0.75
C ARG A 402 4.58 48.08 -0.24
N VAL A 403 3.64 47.83 -1.15
CA VAL A 403 2.45 47.01 -0.87
C VAL A 403 2.94 45.58 -0.63
N GLN A 404 2.89 45.12 0.63
CA GLN A 404 3.45 43.82 0.99
C GLN A 404 2.55 42.64 0.61
N VAL A 405 1.24 42.83 0.69
CA VAL A 405 0.24 41.85 0.25
C VAL A 405 -0.77 42.62 -0.61
N PRO A 406 -0.92 42.29 -1.90
CA PRO A 406 -1.97 42.87 -2.72
C PRO A 406 -3.32 42.61 -2.06
N THR A 407 -4.23 43.58 -2.10
CA THR A 407 -5.65 43.30 -1.88
C THR A 407 -6.12 42.43 -3.03
N HIS A 408 -6.04 41.10 -2.86
CA HIS A 408 -6.30 40.11 -3.90
C HIS A 408 -7.72 40.30 -4.47
N GLU A 409 -8.75 40.11 -3.65
CA GLU A 409 -10.14 40.22 -4.08
C GLU A 409 -10.92 41.37 -3.42
N ASP A 410 -11.89 41.92 -4.16
CA ASP A 410 -13.01 42.67 -3.58
C ASP A 410 -14.01 41.66 -3.00
N TRP A 411 -14.07 41.57 -1.67
CA TRP A 411 -14.98 40.67 -0.99
C TRP A 411 -16.37 41.29 -0.82
N SER A 412 -17.42 40.60 -1.30
CA SER A 412 -18.82 40.99 -1.07
C SER A 412 -19.58 39.83 -0.43
N GLY A 413 -20.25 40.09 0.69
CA GLY A 413 -21.00 39.06 1.42
C GLY A 413 -21.09 39.32 2.92
N HIS A 414 -21.55 38.33 3.67
CA HIS A 414 -21.56 38.33 5.13
C HIS A 414 -20.59 37.26 5.65
N VAL A 415 -20.00 37.50 6.82
CA VAL A 415 -19.27 36.45 7.54
C VAL A 415 -20.25 35.35 7.92
N THR A 416 -20.01 34.13 7.44
CA THR A 416 -20.87 32.96 7.68
C THR A 416 -20.03 31.72 7.98
N ALA A 417 -20.64 30.74 8.63
CA ALA A 417 -20.11 29.37 8.60
C ALA A 417 -20.36 28.81 7.20
N PHE A 418 -19.29 28.39 6.52
CA PHE A 418 -19.34 27.77 5.20
C PHE A 418 -18.56 26.46 5.26
N ALA A 419 -19.13 25.41 4.69
CA ALA A 419 -18.48 24.13 4.48
C ALA A 419 -18.70 23.75 3.03
N THR A 420 -17.64 23.39 2.30
CA THR A 420 -17.75 23.11 0.88
C THR A 420 -18.55 21.83 0.63
N GLU A 421 -19.58 21.93 -0.20
CA GLU A 421 -20.44 20.79 -0.55
C GLU A 421 -19.77 19.88 -1.58
N ILE A 422 -20.06 18.58 -1.51
CA ILE A 422 -19.62 17.60 -2.50
C ILE A 422 -20.51 17.69 -3.73
N THR A 423 -19.91 17.71 -4.92
CA THR A 423 -20.60 17.72 -6.21
C THR A 423 -19.99 16.71 -7.17
N ASP A 424 -20.66 16.41 -8.29
CA ASP A 424 -20.15 15.49 -9.33
C ASP A 424 -18.78 15.91 -9.91
N LYS A 425 -18.46 17.22 -9.85
CA LYS A 425 -17.18 17.78 -10.29
C LYS A 425 -16.00 17.23 -9.49
N ASP A 426 -16.21 16.92 -8.21
CA ASP A 426 -15.16 16.40 -7.32
C ASP A 426 -14.63 15.04 -7.79
N PHE A 427 -15.40 14.34 -8.63
CA PHE A 427 -15.04 13.05 -9.20
C PHE A 427 -14.55 13.12 -10.66
N GLU A 428 -14.51 14.28 -11.31
CA GLU A 428 -14.07 14.42 -12.71
C GLU A 428 -12.56 14.25 -12.88
N GLN A 429 -11.75 14.94 -12.05
CA GLN A 429 -10.29 14.78 -12.09
C GLN A 429 -9.84 13.39 -11.61
N PRO A 430 -10.40 12.80 -10.53
CA PRO A 430 -10.16 11.41 -10.18
C PRO A 430 -10.46 10.44 -11.33
N ARG A 431 -11.58 10.61 -12.05
CA ARG A 431 -11.93 9.81 -13.24
C ARG A 431 -10.89 9.91 -14.33
N THR A 432 -10.37 11.13 -14.55
CA THR A 432 -9.34 11.38 -15.54
C THR A 432 -8.01 10.72 -15.14
N LEU A 433 -7.63 10.85 -13.87
CA LEU A 433 -6.43 10.20 -13.34
C LEU A 433 -6.53 8.68 -13.38
N TRP A 434 -7.69 8.10 -13.08
CA TRP A 434 -7.91 6.66 -13.18
C TRP A 434 -7.66 6.12 -14.60
N LYS A 435 -8.12 6.84 -15.63
CA LYS A 435 -7.82 6.51 -17.03
C LYS A 435 -6.32 6.57 -17.33
N ILE A 436 -5.61 7.55 -16.75
CA ILE A 436 -4.15 7.64 -16.88
C ILE A 436 -3.49 6.41 -16.23
N ILE A 437 -3.85 6.09 -14.99
CA ILE A 437 -3.33 4.92 -14.25
C ILE A 437 -3.60 3.62 -15.04
N CYS A 438 -4.79 3.45 -15.61
CA CYS A 438 -5.11 2.25 -16.40
C CYS A 438 -4.28 2.13 -17.69
N ASN A 439 -3.81 3.25 -18.24
CA ASN A 439 -2.96 3.28 -19.42
C ASN A 439 -1.47 3.14 -19.09
N GLU A 440 -1.09 3.28 -17.82
CA GLU A 440 0.28 3.03 -17.35
C GLU A 440 0.55 1.51 -17.28
N PRO A 441 1.78 1.06 -17.61
CA PRO A 441 2.13 -0.35 -17.50
C PRO A 441 1.91 -0.89 -16.07
N LYS A 442 1.04 -1.91 -15.95
CA LYS A 442 0.62 -2.51 -14.68
C LYS A 442 -0.06 -1.55 -13.69
N GLY A 443 -0.48 -0.36 -14.13
CA GLY A 443 -0.97 0.68 -13.23
C GLY A 443 -2.25 0.30 -12.51
N LYS A 444 -3.20 -0.33 -13.21
CA LYS A 444 -4.45 -0.84 -12.62
C LYS A 444 -4.17 -1.95 -11.60
N GLU A 445 -3.37 -2.94 -11.96
CA GLU A 445 -3.04 -4.08 -11.10
C GLU A 445 -2.30 -3.61 -9.84
N GLN A 446 -1.34 -2.70 -10.00
CA GLN A 446 -0.61 -2.12 -8.88
C GLN A 446 -1.54 -1.30 -7.99
N PHE A 447 -2.43 -0.49 -8.54
CA PHE A 447 -3.41 0.26 -7.75
C PHE A 447 -4.27 -0.69 -6.88
N LEU A 448 -4.79 -1.77 -7.49
CA LEU A 448 -5.61 -2.76 -6.79
C LEU A 448 -4.81 -3.50 -5.71
N HIS A 449 -3.60 -3.95 -6.04
CA HIS A 449 -2.69 -4.56 -5.08
C HIS A 449 -2.38 -3.64 -3.88
N ASN A 450 -2.36 -2.33 -4.11
CA ASN A 450 -2.10 -1.35 -3.05
C ASN A 450 -3.31 -1.05 -2.16
N ILE A 451 -4.52 -1.02 -2.73
CA ILE A 451 -5.73 -0.62 -1.99
C ILE A 451 -6.40 -1.81 -1.30
N LEU A 452 -6.43 -3.00 -1.92
CA LEU A 452 -7.17 -4.17 -1.42
C LEU A 452 -6.75 -4.61 0.00
N PRO A 453 -5.45 -4.62 0.38
CA PRO A 453 -5.04 -4.96 1.74
C PRO A 453 -5.67 -4.05 2.80
N THR A 454 -5.97 -2.79 2.46
CA THR A 454 -6.60 -1.85 3.39
C THR A 454 -8.08 -2.12 3.63
N LEU A 455 -8.69 -3.02 2.86
CA LEU A 455 -10.10 -3.38 2.96
C LEU A 455 -10.34 -4.72 3.65
N GLN A 456 -9.29 -5.48 3.99
CA GLN A 456 -9.44 -6.83 4.53
C GLN A 456 -10.16 -6.82 5.89
N ASP A 457 -9.70 -5.96 6.79
CA ASP A 457 -10.11 -5.96 8.21
C ASP A 457 -11.17 -4.91 8.58
N ILE A 458 -11.74 -4.21 7.59
CA ILE A 458 -12.81 -3.21 7.85
C ILE A 458 -14.20 -3.87 7.78
N PRO A 459 -15.26 -3.29 8.39
CA PRO A 459 -16.61 -3.85 8.33
C PRO A 459 -17.15 -3.97 6.89
N ASP A 460 -17.89 -5.03 6.55
CA ASP A 460 -18.38 -5.28 5.17
C ASP A 460 -19.23 -4.14 4.60
N LYS A 461 -20.04 -3.49 5.46
CA LYS A 461 -20.78 -2.28 5.07
C LYS A 461 -19.83 -1.20 4.54
N MET A 462 -18.71 -1.00 5.23
CA MET A 462 -17.69 -0.02 4.85
C MET A 462 -16.97 -0.45 3.57
N LYS A 463 -16.63 -1.74 3.42
CA LYS A 463 -16.05 -2.27 2.17
C LYS A 463 -16.93 -1.94 0.97
N ASN A 464 -18.24 -2.19 1.08
CA ASN A 464 -19.20 -1.87 0.02
C ASN A 464 -19.26 -0.36 -0.28
N GLN A 465 -19.20 0.49 0.75
CA GLN A 465 -19.16 1.94 0.55
C GLN A 465 -17.87 2.41 -0.14
N VAL A 466 -16.72 1.77 0.12
CA VAL A 466 -15.46 2.07 -0.59
C VAL A 466 -15.55 1.65 -2.06
N ILE A 467 -16.18 0.51 -2.34
CA ILE A 467 -16.47 0.03 -3.70
C ILE A 467 -17.42 0.99 -4.42
N ASP A 468 -18.46 1.48 -3.75
CA ASP A 468 -19.40 2.46 -4.30
C ASP A 468 -18.72 3.80 -4.59
N LEU A 469 -17.90 4.30 -3.65
CA LEU A 469 -17.08 5.51 -3.84
C LEU A 469 -16.16 5.37 -5.06
N SER A 470 -15.57 4.19 -5.22
CA SER A 470 -14.74 3.85 -6.37
C SER A 470 -15.56 3.79 -7.67
N SER A 471 -16.80 3.29 -7.61
CA SER A 471 -17.72 3.24 -8.76
C SER A 471 -18.10 4.64 -9.27
N LEU A 472 -18.11 5.66 -8.40
CA LEU A 472 -18.26 7.07 -8.79
C LEU A 472 -17.08 7.58 -9.65
N ILE A 473 -15.92 6.93 -9.57
CA ILE A 473 -14.72 7.20 -10.37
C ILE A 473 -14.79 6.51 -11.76
N GLN A 474 -15.97 6.10 -12.24
CA GLN A 474 -16.24 5.24 -13.42
C GLN A 474 -16.18 3.75 -13.04
N SER A 475 -16.81 2.86 -13.84
CA SER A 475 -17.09 1.43 -13.58
C SER A 475 -15.85 0.60 -13.16
N LEU A 476 -15.38 0.85 -11.95
CA LEU A 476 -14.63 -0.08 -11.14
C LEU A 476 -15.61 -1.18 -10.79
N GLU A 477 -15.83 -2.09 -11.73
CA GLU A 477 -16.26 -3.42 -11.37
C GLU A 477 -15.17 -3.95 -10.44
N PHE A 478 -15.41 -3.86 -9.12
CA PHE A 478 -14.87 -4.82 -8.17
C PHE A 478 -15.54 -6.16 -8.46
N THR A 479 -15.36 -6.68 -9.68
CA THR A 479 -15.75 -8.03 -10.05
C THR A 479 -14.82 -8.94 -9.28
N GLY A 480 -15.32 -9.43 -8.15
CA GLY A 480 -14.82 -10.61 -7.46
C GLY A 480 -13.31 -10.72 -7.37
N TYR A 481 -12.64 -9.79 -6.69
CA TYR A 481 -11.43 -10.18 -5.96
C TYR A 481 -11.89 -10.98 -4.74
N GLY A 482 -12.32 -12.22 -5.01
CA GLY A 482 -12.21 -13.26 -4.01
C GLY A 482 -10.75 -13.34 -3.56
N TYR A 483 -10.56 -13.69 -2.30
CA TYR A 483 -9.30 -14.12 -1.70
C TYR A 483 -8.24 -14.46 -2.77
N ILE A 484 -7.18 -13.64 -2.82
CA ILE A 484 -5.97 -13.99 -3.53
C ILE A 484 -5.35 -15.12 -2.71
N ASP A 485 -5.78 -16.34 -2.96
CA ASP A 485 -4.96 -17.51 -2.71
C ASP A 485 -3.88 -17.55 -3.80
N GLU A 486 -2.65 -17.33 -3.38
CA GLU A 486 -1.46 -17.49 -4.21
C GLU A 486 -1.36 -18.91 -4.77
N VAL A 487 -1.55 -19.11 -6.09
CA VAL A 487 -0.96 -20.28 -6.77
C VAL A 487 -0.55 -19.91 -8.20
N GLY A 488 0.69 -20.25 -8.56
CA GLY A 488 1.34 -19.85 -9.81
C GLY A 488 0.61 -20.29 -11.09
N SER A 489 0.70 -19.44 -12.11
CA SER A 489 0.22 -19.73 -13.46
C SER A 489 1.04 -20.86 -14.11
N CYS A 490 0.47 -22.07 -14.08
CA CYS A 490 0.71 -23.14 -15.05
C CYS A 490 0.23 -22.66 -16.44
N GLY A 491 0.77 -23.22 -17.54
CA GLY A 491 0.63 -22.73 -18.91
C GLY A 491 -0.81 -22.39 -19.31
N SER A 492 -0.94 -21.44 -20.24
CA SER A 492 -2.15 -20.71 -20.67
C SER A 492 -3.35 -21.52 -21.20
N ASP A 493 -3.44 -22.83 -20.94
CA ASP A 493 -4.49 -23.72 -21.45
C ASP A 493 -5.31 -24.42 -20.36
N TRP A 494 -4.98 -24.23 -19.08
CA TRP A 494 -5.89 -24.49 -17.97
C TRP A 494 -6.57 -23.17 -17.60
N THR A 495 -7.69 -22.83 -18.24
CA THR A 495 -8.56 -21.78 -17.71
C THR A 495 -9.01 -22.24 -16.34
N GLU A 496 -8.48 -21.63 -15.28
CA GLU A 496 -8.96 -21.84 -13.92
C GLU A 496 -10.45 -21.51 -13.89
N VAL A 497 -11.25 -22.54 -13.65
CA VAL A 497 -12.65 -22.39 -13.29
C VAL A 497 -12.67 -22.04 -11.81
N THR A 498 -12.38 -20.79 -11.48
CA THR A 498 -13.21 -20.12 -10.48
C THR A 498 -14.48 -19.75 -11.23
N PRO A 499 -15.68 -20.19 -10.81
CA PRO A 499 -16.89 -19.73 -11.46
C PRO A 499 -16.96 -18.22 -11.28
N ASP A 500 -16.75 -17.43 -12.35
CA ASP A 500 -17.41 -16.14 -12.46
C ASP A 500 -18.87 -16.37 -12.04
N PRO A 501 -19.47 -15.57 -11.13
CA PRO A 501 -20.88 -15.73 -10.87
C PRO A 501 -21.61 -15.49 -12.20
N PRO A 502 -22.26 -16.50 -12.81
CA PRO A 502 -23.24 -16.20 -13.84
C PRO A 502 -24.38 -15.44 -13.15
N PRO A 503 -25.25 -14.73 -13.89
CA PRO A 503 -26.37 -13.98 -13.31
C PRO A 503 -27.09 -14.85 -12.28
N VAL A 504 -27.37 -14.29 -11.10
CA VAL A 504 -27.93 -14.99 -9.93
C VAL A 504 -29.07 -15.92 -10.35
N ILE A 505 -28.76 -17.21 -10.51
CA ILE A 505 -29.76 -18.27 -10.51
C ILE A 505 -29.96 -18.62 -9.03
N PRO A 506 -31.20 -18.62 -8.51
CA PRO A 506 -31.45 -18.85 -7.09
C PRO A 506 -30.83 -20.16 -6.62
N MET A 507 -30.20 -20.14 -5.44
CA MET A 507 -29.85 -21.35 -4.70
C MET A 507 -31.10 -22.19 -4.49
N LEU A 508 -31.08 -23.47 -4.90
CA LEU A 508 -32.17 -24.41 -4.67
C LEU A 508 -31.81 -25.28 -3.45
N PRO A 509 -32.49 -25.13 -2.30
CA PRO A 509 -32.36 -26.07 -1.18
C PRO A 509 -32.69 -27.50 -1.62
N VAL A 510 -32.07 -28.52 -1.00
CA VAL A 510 -32.32 -29.96 -1.27
C VAL A 510 -33.82 -30.28 -1.32
N LYS A 511 -34.63 -29.68 -0.42
CA LYS A 511 -36.10 -29.84 -0.38
C LYS A 511 -36.84 -29.33 -1.63
N GLN A 512 -36.27 -28.39 -2.39
CA GLN A 512 -36.83 -27.90 -3.65
C GLN A 512 -36.47 -28.79 -4.85
N LEU A 513 -35.45 -29.64 -4.72
CA LEU A 513 -35.05 -30.64 -5.71
C LEU A 513 -36.10 -31.76 -5.85
N THR A 514 -36.68 -32.19 -4.71
CA THR A 514 -37.78 -33.19 -4.64
C THR A 514 -39.00 -32.74 -5.46
N SER A 515 -39.35 -31.45 -5.43
CA SER A 515 -40.43 -30.86 -6.25
C SER A 515 -40.04 -30.64 -7.71
N ALA A 516 -38.74 -30.58 -8.04
CA ALA A 516 -38.27 -30.55 -9.43
C ALA A 516 -38.31 -31.96 -10.06
N ILE A 517 -38.02 -33.01 -9.28
CA ILE A 517 -38.08 -34.43 -9.67
C ILE A 517 -39.48 -34.83 -10.14
N GLU A 518 -40.53 -34.39 -9.44
CA GLU A 518 -41.94 -34.64 -9.82
C GLU A 518 -42.32 -34.06 -11.20
N ARG A 519 -41.59 -33.03 -11.64
CA ARG A 519 -41.85 -32.31 -12.89
C ARG A 519 -41.09 -32.88 -14.10
N THR A 520 -40.27 -33.91 -13.91
CA THR A 520 -39.46 -34.53 -14.97
C THR A 520 -40.24 -35.43 -15.94
N GLY A 521 -41.45 -35.87 -15.56
CA GLY A 521 -42.29 -36.75 -16.39
C GLY A 521 -41.84 -38.21 -16.46
N ALA A 522 -40.89 -38.64 -15.62
CA ALA A 522 -40.46 -40.03 -15.53
C ALA A 522 -41.54 -40.96 -14.94
N PRO A 523 -41.49 -42.29 -15.18
CA PRO A 523 -42.44 -43.23 -14.59
C PRO A 523 -42.43 -43.18 -13.06
N GLU A 524 -43.60 -43.32 -12.43
CA GLU A 524 -43.78 -43.20 -10.97
C GLU A 524 -42.81 -44.06 -10.12
N PRO A 525 -42.45 -45.30 -10.50
CA PRO A 525 -41.45 -46.08 -9.76
C PRO A 525 -40.05 -45.45 -9.78
N VAL A 526 -39.72 -44.76 -10.86
CA VAL A 526 -38.43 -44.08 -11.07
C VAL A 526 -38.39 -42.77 -10.29
N ILE A 527 -39.47 -41.98 -10.36
CA ILE A 527 -39.64 -40.77 -9.54
C ILE A 527 -39.55 -41.09 -8.05
N LYS A 528 -40.18 -42.18 -7.61
CA LYS A 528 -40.13 -42.63 -6.21
C LYS A 528 -38.70 -42.97 -5.79
N SER A 529 -37.99 -43.77 -6.59
CA SER A 529 -36.59 -44.11 -6.34
C SER A 529 -35.67 -42.88 -6.26
N TRP A 530 -35.91 -41.86 -7.10
CA TRP A 530 -35.12 -40.63 -7.11
C TRP A 530 -35.39 -39.73 -5.91
N LYS A 531 -36.64 -39.65 -5.46
CA LYS A 531 -36.98 -38.92 -4.22
C LYS A 531 -36.38 -39.60 -3.01
N ASP A 532 -36.50 -40.92 -2.91
CA ASP A 532 -35.93 -41.70 -1.80
C ASP A 532 -34.40 -41.50 -1.71
N GLN A 533 -33.72 -41.30 -2.85
CA GLN A 533 -32.28 -40.99 -2.92
C GLN A 533 -31.93 -39.55 -2.50
N VAL A 534 -32.70 -38.54 -2.92
CA VAL A 534 -32.45 -37.13 -2.57
C VAL A 534 -32.84 -36.82 -1.12
N ASP A 535 -33.94 -37.42 -0.64
CA ASP A 535 -34.40 -37.28 0.74
C ASP A 535 -33.52 -38.06 1.73
N SER A 536 -32.63 -38.95 1.24
CA SER A 536 -31.65 -39.67 2.07
C SER A 536 -30.51 -38.79 2.60
N GLY A 537 -30.32 -37.58 2.04
CA GLY A 537 -29.26 -36.65 2.45
C GLY A 537 -27.84 -37.04 1.99
N SER A 538 -27.66 -38.14 1.26
CA SER A 538 -26.36 -38.55 0.71
C SER A 538 -25.97 -37.70 -0.51
N CYS A 539 -24.76 -37.14 -0.47
CA CYS A 539 -24.20 -36.35 -1.58
C CYS A 539 -24.00 -37.21 -2.85
N GLU A 540 -23.68 -38.49 -2.67
CA GLU A 540 -23.41 -39.46 -3.72
C GLU A 540 -24.69 -39.88 -4.43
N ALA A 541 -25.76 -40.10 -3.68
CA ALA A 541 -27.09 -40.38 -4.21
C ALA A 541 -27.62 -39.18 -5.02
N ALA A 542 -27.40 -37.95 -4.56
CA ALA A 542 -27.76 -36.75 -5.29
C ALA A 542 -26.89 -36.53 -6.54
N MET A 543 -25.59 -36.85 -6.49
CA MET A 543 -24.72 -36.82 -7.66
C MET A 543 -25.12 -37.86 -8.71
N ALA A 544 -25.38 -39.10 -8.30
CA ALA A 544 -25.87 -40.15 -9.19
C ALA A 544 -27.16 -39.70 -9.89
N PHE A 545 -28.08 -39.12 -9.14
CA PHE A 545 -29.29 -38.53 -9.69
C PHE A 545 -29.00 -37.41 -10.72
N LEU A 546 -28.19 -36.40 -10.37
CA LEU A 546 -27.86 -35.27 -11.26
C LEU A 546 -27.18 -35.73 -12.56
N VAL A 547 -26.28 -36.69 -12.44
CA VAL A 547 -25.55 -37.27 -13.58
C VAL A 547 -26.51 -38.10 -14.46
N SER A 548 -27.42 -38.87 -13.87
CA SER A 548 -28.41 -39.68 -14.60
C SER A 548 -29.36 -38.83 -15.46
N LEU A 549 -29.69 -37.61 -15.00
CA LEU A 549 -30.53 -36.67 -15.74
C LEU A 549 -29.83 -36.02 -16.93
N LEU A 550 -28.49 -36.08 -16.98
CA LEU A 550 -27.66 -35.33 -17.91
C LEU A 550 -26.74 -36.26 -18.71
N PRO A 551 -27.29 -37.13 -19.58
CA PRO A 551 -26.50 -38.13 -20.31
C PRO A 551 -25.44 -37.51 -21.26
N ASN A 552 -25.55 -36.21 -21.57
CA ASN A 552 -24.62 -35.46 -22.43
C ASN A 552 -23.71 -34.49 -21.66
N LEU A 553 -23.58 -34.66 -20.35
CA LEU A 553 -22.74 -33.83 -19.48
C LEU A 553 -21.28 -33.85 -19.95
N LYS A 554 -20.67 -32.67 -20.19
CA LYS A 554 -19.28 -32.56 -20.67
C LYS A 554 -18.30 -32.12 -19.60
N ARG A 555 -18.76 -31.33 -18.62
CA ARG A 555 -17.92 -30.82 -17.54
C ARG A 555 -18.66 -30.92 -16.21
N PHE A 556 -17.98 -31.36 -15.17
CA PHE A 556 -18.53 -31.45 -13.82
C PHE A 556 -17.55 -30.92 -12.79
N CYS A 557 -18.03 -30.11 -11.84
CA CYS A 557 -17.21 -29.54 -10.78
C CYS A 557 -17.84 -29.81 -9.40
N VAL A 558 -17.04 -30.35 -8.49
CA VAL A 558 -17.40 -30.56 -7.08
C VAL A 558 -16.49 -29.68 -6.24
N THR A 559 -17.08 -28.87 -5.36
CA THR A 559 -16.35 -27.98 -4.45
C THR A 559 -16.88 -28.12 -3.04
N GLU A 560 -15.98 -28.28 -2.07
CA GLU A 560 -16.33 -28.11 -0.66
C GLU A 560 -16.34 -26.61 -0.30
N ASN A 561 -17.22 -26.20 0.60
CA ASN A 561 -17.34 -24.81 1.01
C ASN A 561 -17.43 -24.69 2.53
N TRP A 562 -16.67 -23.74 3.09
CA TRP A 562 -16.66 -23.38 4.50
C TRP A 562 -17.28 -22.00 4.65
N ASN A 563 -18.42 -21.88 5.34
CA ASN A 563 -19.03 -20.57 5.58
C ASN A 563 -18.73 -20.12 7.02
N THR A 564 -17.88 -19.10 7.19
CA THR A 564 -17.37 -18.67 8.52
C THR A 564 -18.35 -17.82 9.34
N GLY A 565 -19.59 -17.65 8.88
CA GLY A 565 -20.61 -16.79 9.52
C GLY A 565 -21.74 -17.52 10.24
N GLU A 566 -22.04 -18.77 9.87
CA GLU A 566 -23.07 -19.60 10.48
C GLU A 566 -22.55 -21.05 10.53
N SER A 567 -22.83 -21.79 11.60
CA SER A 567 -22.21 -23.08 11.98
C SER A 567 -22.51 -24.28 11.05
N PHE A 568 -22.40 -24.12 9.72
CA PHE A 568 -22.79 -25.13 8.75
C PHE A 568 -21.62 -25.54 7.84
N LEU A 569 -21.48 -26.85 7.65
CA LEU A 569 -20.51 -27.49 6.76
C LEU A 569 -21.28 -28.21 5.65
N GLY A 570 -20.86 -28.07 4.39
CA GLY A 570 -21.60 -28.65 3.26
C GLY A 570 -20.80 -28.80 1.97
N ILE A 571 -21.33 -29.63 1.06
CA ILE A 571 -20.75 -29.87 -0.27
C ILE A 571 -21.57 -29.09 -1.30
N MET A 572 -20.87 -28.31 -2.13
CA MET A 572 -21.49 -27.62 -3.26
C MET A 572 -21.18 -28.35 -4.57
N LEU A 573 -22.24 -28.73 -5.29
CA LEU A 573 -22.15 -29.31 -6.63
C LEU A 573 -22.41 -28.25 -7.69
N HIS A 574 -21.45 -28.11 -8.61
CA HIS A 574 -21.54 -27.24 -9.77
C HIS A 574 -21.61 -28.08 -11.06
N VAL A 575 -22.79 -28.12 -11.68
CA VAL A 575 -23.02 -28.96 -12.87
C VAL A 575 -23.05 -28.10 -14.13
N ALA A 576 -22.27 -28.45 -15.15
CA ALA A 576 -22.12 -27.65 -16.37
C ALA A 576 -22.47 -28.43 -17.66
N LEU A 577 -23.57 -28.06 -18.33
CA LEU A 577 -23.90 -28.55 -19.67
C LEU A 577 -23.30 -27.61 -20.73
N CYS A 578 -22.01 -27.79 -21.06
CA CYS A 578 -21.33 -27.00 -22.09
C CYS A 578 -21.12 -27.81 -23.39
N SER A 579 -21.09 -27.15 -24.55
CA SER A 579 -20.50 -27.75 -25.77
C SER A 579 -18.96 -27.68 -25.71
N PRO A 580 -18.18 -28.54 -26.41
CA PRO A 580 -16.71 -28.62 -26.29
C PRO A 580 -15.95 -27.36 -26.69
N ARG A 581 -16.63 -26.35 -27.25
CA ARG A 581 -16.03 -25.11 -27.78
C ARG A 581 -16.58 -23.84 -27.11
N GLN A 582 -17.47 -23.95 -26.12
CA GLN A 582 -17.94 -22.81 -25.35
C GLN A 582 -16.96 -22.47 -24.22
N LYS A 583 -16.72 -21.17 -24.00
CA LYS A 583 -15.98 -20.70 -22.81
C LYS A 583 -16.83 -20.95 -21.56
N SER A 584 -16.19 -21.29 -20.44
CA SER A 584 -16.86 -21.59 -19.14
C SER A 584 -17.83 -20.48 -18.70
N SER A 585 -17.48 -19.22 -18.94
CA SER A 585 -18.29 -18.03 -18.64
C SER A 585 -19.60 -17.93 -19.44
N GLN A 586 -19.82 -18.83 -20.42
CA GLN A 586 -21.02 -18.86 -21.26
C GLN A 586 -21.97 -20.02 -20.92
N CYS A 587 -21.69 -20.80 -19.88
CA CYS A 587 -22.53 -21.91 -19.44
C CYS A 587 -23.42 -21.50 -18.26
N SER A 588 -24.73 -21.75 -18.34
CA SER A 588 -25.64 -21.61 -17.20
C SER A 588 -25.46 -22.81 -16.26
N LEU A 589 -24.97 -22.57 -15.05
CA LEU A 589 -24.66 -23.60 -14.04
C LEU A 589 -25.77 -23.64 -12.96
N PRO A 590 -26.57 -24.71 -12.84
CA PRO A 590 -27.30 -24.94 -11.60
C PRO A 590 -26.32 -25.22 -10.44
N ARG A 591 -26.61 -24.63 -9.28
CA ARG A 591 -25.85 -24.80 -8.02
C ARG A 591 -26.72 -25.56 -7.02
N PHE A 592 -26.15 -26.59 -6.41
CA PHE A 592 -26.82 -27.39 -5.40
C PHE A 592 -25.94 -27.49 -4.15
N GLU A 593 -26.54 -27.26 -2.99
CA GLU A 593 -25.87 -27.30 -1.69
C GLU A 593 -26.46 -28.44 -0.87
N PHE A 594 -25.59 -29.31 -0.36
CA PHE A 594 -25.96 -30.43 0.49
C PHE A 594 -25.39 -30.17 1.88
N LEU A 595 -26.29 -29.85 2.81
CA LEU A 595 -26.00 -29.61 4.22
C LEU A 595 -26.10 -30.96 4.97
N ASP A 596 -25.21 -31.18 5.94
CA ASP A 596 -25.18 -32.33 6.86
C ASP A 596 -24.73 -33.70 6.29
N ALA A 597 -23.71 -33.73 5.43
CA ALA A 597 -23.02 -34.98 5.05
C ALA A 597 -21.65 -35.09 5.75
N PRO A 598 -21.55 -35.75 6.92
CA PRO A 598 -20.30 -35.81 7.68
C PRO A 598 -19.26 -36.76 7.06
N ILE A 599 -19.67 -37.65 6.13
CA ILE A 599 -18.81 -38.61 5.45
C ILE A 599 -19.18 -38.67 3.96
N VAL A 600 -18.18 -38.60 3.08
CA VAL A 600 -18.30 -38.70 1.62
C VAL A 600 -17.69 -40.00 1.11
N MET A 601 -18.50 -40.84 0.47
CA MET A 601 -18.12 -42.13 -0.09
C MET A 601 -17.61 -41.97 -1.53
N LEU A 602 -16.30 -41.81 -1.69
CA LEU A 602 -15.64 -41.59 -2.98
C LEU A 602 -15.92 -42.71 -4.01
N ASP A 603 -16.03 -43.96 -3.58
CA ASP A 603 -16.37 -45.09 -4.46
C ASP A 603 -17.76 -44.95 -5.09
N GLU A 604 -18.72 -44.39 -4.34
CA GLU A 604 -20.06 -44.12 -4.82
C GLU A 604 -20.08 -42.90 -5.74
N MET A 605 -19.31 -41.84 -5.43
CA MET A 605 -19.09 -40.72 -6.36
C MET A 605 -18.52 -41.20 -7.70
N ALA A 606 -17.49 -42.06 -7.66
CA ALA A 606 -16.88 -42.59 -8.86
C ALA A 606 -17.87 -43.45 -9.66
N THR A 607 -18.75 -44.19 -8.97
CA THR A 607 -19.82 -44.96 -9.59
C THR A 607 -20.84 -44.07 -10.29
N ALA A 608 -21.23 -42.94 -9.68
CA ALA A 608 -22.10 -41.96 -10.30
C ALA A 608 -21.51 -41.41 -11.61
N PHE A 609 -20.22 -41.06 -11.62
CA PHE A 609 -19.57 -40.56 -12.85
C PHE A 609 -19.55 -41.58 -13.99
N LEU A 610 -19.59 -42.88 -13.70
CA LEU A 610 -19.62 -43.90 -14.75
C LEU A 610 -20.90 -43.88 -15.59
N GLU A 611 -21.98 -43.29 -15.09
CA GLU A 611 -23.21 -43.12 -15.87
C GLU A 611 -23.02 -42.17 -17.06
N VAL A 612 -22.10 -41.20 -16.95
CA VAL A 612 -21.71 -40.26 -18.03
C VAL A 612 -20.33 -40.57 -18.62
N ARG A 613 -19.82 -41.80 -18.46
CA ARG A 613 -18.50 -42.21 -18.97
C ARG A 613 -18.27 -41.99 -20.47
N ASN A 614 -19.34 -41.88 -21.23
CA ASN A 614 -19.35 -41.71 -22.68
C ASN A 614 -19.49 -40.23 -23.13
N SER A 615 -19.64 -39.30 -22.19
CA SER A 615 -19.89 -37.87 -22.48
C SER A 615 -19.05 -36.90 -21.66
N LEU A 616 -18.66 -37.25 -20.42
CA LEU A 616 -17.87 -36.38 -19.56
C LEU A 616 -16.43 -36.24 -20.09
N GLU A 617 -16.04 -35.01 -20.43
CA GLU A 617 -14.74 -34.66 -20.99
C GLU A 617 -13.82 -34.01 -19.94
N GLU A 618 -14.38 -33.39 -18.89
CA GLU A 618 -13.61 -32.72 -17.82
C GLU A 618 -14.26 -32.87 -16.44
N LEU A 619 -13.46 -33.24 -15.44
CA LEU A 619 -13.88 -33.37 -14.05
C LEU A 619 -12.95 -32.56 -13.14
N VAL A 620 -13.55 -31.70 -12.31
CA VAL A 620 -12.86 -30.91 -11.29
C VAL A 620 -13.42 -31.28 -9.92
N VAL A 621 -12.55 -31.75 -9.02
CA VAL A 621 -12.86 -31.97 -7.61
C VAL A 621 -11.92 -31.07 -6.82
N ASN A 622 -12.49 -30.06 -6.16
CA ASN A 622 -11.80 -29.14 -5.26
C ASN A 622 -12.35 -29.40 -3.85
N ALA A 623 -11.74 -30.35 -3.15
CA ALA A 623 -12.13 -30.76 -1.80
C ALA A 623 -10.89 -30.76 -0.91
N GLU A 624 -11.03 -30.27 0.32
CA GLU A 624 -10.00 -30.34 1.34
C GLU A 624 -10.16 -31.67 2.08
N ALA A 625 -9.39 -32.68 1.66
CA ALA A 625 -9.45 -34.00 2.26
C ALA A 625 -8.85 -33.98 3.68
N ALA A 626 -9.62 -33.65 4.73
CA ALA A 626 -9.13 -33.75 6.10
C ALA A 626 -8.67 -35.20 6.38
N VAL A 627 -7.39 -35.40 6.72
CA VAL A 627 -6.98 -36.69 7.27
C VAL A 627 -6.93 -36.56 8.77
N SER A 628 -7.76 -37.36 9.43
CA SER A 628 -7.73 -37.67 10.86
C SER A 628 -6.30 -37.88 11.38
N ILE A 629 -5.72 -36.84 11.99
CA ILE A 629 -4.62 -36.96 12.95
C ILE A 629 -4.82 -35.88 14.02
N GLY A 630 -5.24 -36.29 15.22
CA GLY A 630 -5.12 -35.46 16.43
C GLY A 630 -6.18 -34.37 16.62
N GLU A 631 -6.33 -34.00 17.88
CA GLU A 631 -7.43 -33.23 18.50
C GLU A 631 -7.54 -31.76 18.02
N MET A 632 -8.14 -31.52 16.84
CA MET A 632 -8.72 -30.21 16.50
C MET A 632 -10.21 -30.35 16.22
N GLU A 633 -11.03 -29.80 17.12
CA GLU A 633 -12.50 -29.70 17.03
C GLU A 633 -12.91 -28.62 16.00
N HIS A 634 -12.85 -28.95 14.71
CA HIS A 634 -13.67 -28.30 13.69
C HIS A 634 -14.69 -29.33 13.15
N PRO A 635 -15.89 -28.93 12.72
CA PRO A 635 -16.76 -29.84 11.97
C PRO A 635 -16.04 -30.16 10.66
N HIS A 636 -15.67 -31.43 10.44
CA HIS A 636 -14.93 -31.90 9.26
C HIS A 636 -15.82 -32.77 8.37
N ILE A 637 -15.65 -32.67 7.04
CA ILE A 637 -16.19 -33.65 6.09
C ILE A 637 -15.15 -34.78 5.98
N ASP A 638 -15.50 -35.98 6.44
CA ASP A 638 -14.65 -37.17 6.28
C ASP A 638 -14.83 -37.75 4.87
N HIS A 639 -13.79 -38.40 4.32
CA HIS A 639 -13.86 -39.07 3.02
C HIS A 639 -13.50 -40.54 3.18
N GLN A 640 -14.22 -41.42 2.48
CA GLN A 640 -13.99 -42.86 2.53
C GLN A 640 -13.97 -43.48 1.14
N GLY A 641 -13.13 -44.51 0.95
CA GLY A 641 -12.99 -45.18 -0.33
C GLY A 641 -12.03 -44.46 -1.28
N SER A 642 -12.19 -44.67 -2.60
CA SER A 642 -11.34 -44.03 -3.62
C SER A 642 -12.08 -43.74 -4.93
N LEU A 643 -11.49 -42.87 -5.76
CA LEU A 643 -11.94 -42.61 -7.13
C LEU A 643 -11.37 -43.59 -8.16
N ALA A 644 -10.91 -44.78 -7.75
CA ALA A 644 -10.29 -45.77 -8.63
C ALA A 644 -11.15 -46.18 -9.83
N ARG A 645 -12.49 -46.09 -9.72
CA ARG A 645 -13.40 -46.44 -10.82
C ARG A 645 -13.35 -45.47 -12.00
N LEU A 646 -12.76 -44.27 -11.84
CA LEU A 646 -12.58 -43.30 -12.93
C LEU A 646 -11.72 -43.84 -14.08
N GLY A 647 -10.89 -44.86 -13.85
CA GLY A 647 -10.11 -45.50 -14.92
C GLY A 647 -10.96 -46.09 -16.05
N SER A 648 -12.25 -46.35 -15.80
CA SER A 648 -13.21 -46.84 -16.81
C SER A 648 -13.89 -45.72 -17.63
N MET A 649 -13.52 -44.45 -17.43
CA MET A 649 -14.06 -43.33 -18.21
C MET A 649 -13.45 -43.32 -19.62
N HIS A 650 -14.27 -43.20 -20.66
CA HIS A 650 -13.80 -43.31 -22.06
C HIS A 650 -13.56 -41.97 -22.75
N LYS A 651 -14.13 -40.88 -22.22
CA LYS A 651 -14.00 -39.54 -22.81
C LYS A 651 -13.38 -38.50 -21.88
N LEU A 652 -13.03 -38.86 -20.65
CA LEU A 652 -12.46 -37.92 -19.70
C LEU A 652 -11.05 -37.54 -20.17
N LYS A 653 -10.86 -36.27 -20.54
CA LYS A 653 -9.61 -35.70 -21.06
C LYS A 653 -8.86 -34.87 -20.04
N ALA A 654 -9.56 -34.24 -19.10
CA ALA A 654 -8.97 -33.39 -18.06
C ALA A 654 -9.51 -33.74 -16.67
N LEU A 655 -8.60 -33.93 -15.71
CA LEU A 655 -8.94 -34.25 -14.32
C LEU A 655 -8.15 -33.34 -13.37
N LYS A 656 -8.85 -32.61 -12.50
CA LYS A 656 -8.28 -31.91 -11.35
C LYS A 656 -8.85 -32.52 -10.08
N VAL A 657 -8.01 -33.02 -9.17
CA VAL A 657 -8.47 -33.83 -8.02
C VAL A 657 -7.44 -33.86 -6.88
N PRO A 658 -7.85 -33.97 -5.60
CA PRO A 658 -6.93 -34.28 -4.52
C PRO A 658 -6.24 -35.61 -4.77
N TRP A 659 -4.92 -35.66 -4.64
CA TRP A 659 -4.15 -36.87 -4.94
C TRP A 659 -4.55 -38.05 -4.04
N THR A 660 -4.94 -37.78 -2.78
CA THR A 660 -5.41 -38.77 -1.81
C THR A 660 -6.67 -39.48 -2.28
N PHE A 661 -7.56 -38.81 -3.01
CA PHE A 661 -8.80 -39.42 -3.50
C PHE A 661 -8.56 -40.47 -4.58
N LEU A 662 -7.43 -40.41 -5.30
CA LEU A 662 -7.05 -41.44 -6.27
C LEU A 662 -6.48 -42.70 -5.62
N LEU A 663 -5.89 -42.59 -4.43
CA LEU A 663 -5.27 -43.70 -3.69
C LEU A 663 -6.20 -44.31 -2.63
N GLY A 664 -7.16 -43.52 -2.17
CA GLY A 664 -8.07 -43.79 -1.09
C GLY A 664 -7.59 -43.29 0.27
N THR A 665 -8.50 -43.23 1.24
CA THR A 665 -8.30 -42.48 2.50
C THR A 665 -7.42 -43.15 3.55
N GLU A 666 -6.96 -44.38 3.29
CA GLU A 666 -5.95 -45.09 4.07
C GLU A 666 -4.56 -45.02 3.38
N TYR A 667 -3.90 -43.87 3.40
CA TYR A 667 -2.71 -43.58 2.56
C TYR A 667 -1.35 -43.92 3.20
N LEU A 668 -1.32 -44.73 4.26
CA LEU A 668 -0.08 -45.08 4.97
C LEU A 668 0.62 -46.36 4.45
N SER A 669 0.25 -46.88 3.26
CA SER A 669 0.97 -48.01 2.65
C SER A 669 1.55 -47.67 1.28
N THR A 670 2.86 -47.90 1.13
CA THR A 670 3.68 -47.60 -0.07
C THR A 670 3.40 -48.50 -1.28
N ASP A 671 2.37 -49.35 -1.23
CA ASP A 671 2.05 -50.33 -2.26
C ASP A 671 0.82 -50.00 -3.11
N ARG A 672 0.12 -48.89 -2.83
CA ARG A 672 -1.03 -48.45 -3.63
C ARG A 672 -0.59 -47.65 -4.87
N SER A 673 -1.39 -47.72 -5.92
CA SER A 673 -1.13 -47.11 -7.23
C SER A 673 -2.29 -46.23 -7.64
N MET A 674 -2.02 -45.04 -8.18
CA MET A 674 -3.02 -44.18 -8.82
C MET A 674 -3.42 -44.70 -10.20
N GLY A 675 -2.59 -45.54 -10.83
CA GLY A 675 -2.78 -46.07 -12.17
C GLY A 675 -4.21 -46.56 -12.47
N PRO A 676 -4.83 -47.39 -11.61
CA PRO A 676 -6.21 -47.86 -11.79
C PRO A 676 -7.25 -46.74 -11.92
N ALA A 677 -7.01 -45.58 -11.28
CA ALA A 677 -7.91 -44.43 -11.30
C ALA A 677 -7.75 -43.55 -12.55
N ILE A 678 -6.68 -43.72 -13.33
CA ILE A 678 -6.36 -42.89 -14.49
C ILE A 678 -6.95 -43.51 -15.77
N PRO A 679 -7.94 -42.88 -16.42
CA PRO A 679 -8.50 -43.39 -17.66
C PRO A 679 -7.54 -43.25 -18.85
N THR A 680 -7.66 -44.14 -19.83
CA THR A 680 -6.80 -44.16 -21.03
C THR A 680 -6.99 -42.93 -21.94
N SER A 681 -8.15 -42.28 -21.83
CA SER A 681 -8.49 -41.05 -22.55
C SER A 681 -7.92 -39.78 -21.91
N LEU A 682 -7.35 -39.87 -20.72
CA LEU A 682 -6.92 -38.68 -19.97
C LEU A 682 -5.72 -38.03 -20.66
N GLU A 683 -5.86 -36.76 -21.01
CA GLU A 683 -4.82 -35.96 -21.66
C GLU A 683 -4.06 -35.11 -20.65
N ARG A 684 -4.75 -34.65 -19.60
CA ARG A 684 -4.19 -33.72 -18.60
C ARG A 684 -4.66 -34.05 -17.17
N LEU A 685 -3.71 -34.14 -16.24
CA LEU A 685 -3.98 -34.41 -14.81
C LEU A 685 -3.37 -33.30 -13.94
N ARG A 686 -4.17 -32.71 -13.06
CA ARG A 686 -3.70 -31.78 -12.02
C ARG A 686 -4.02 -32.35 -10.64
N LEU A 687 -2.97 -32.66 -9.89
CA LEU A 687 -3.08 -33.07 -8.50
C LEU A 687 -3.06 -31.84 -7.60
N ILE A 688 -4.00 -31.75 -6.67
CA ILE A 688 -4.02 -30.68 -5.65
C ILE A 688 -3.65 -31.24 -4.28
N GLY A 689 -2.98 -30.41 -3.47
CA GLY A 689 -2.49 -30.73 -2.13
C GLY A 689 -3.28 -30.02 -1.04
N PHE A 690 -2.88 -30.24 0.22
CA PHE A 690 -3.51 -29.67 1.41
C PHE A 690 -3.23 -28.16 1.55
N GLN A 691 -4.24 -27.38 1.95
CA GLN A 691 -4.07 -26.04 2.54
C GLN A 691 -4.33 -26.18 4.03
N LEU A 692 -3.31 -25.98 4.87
CA LEU A 692 -3.53 -25.68 6.29
C LEU A 692 -2.73 -24.44 6.63
N PHE A 693 -3.40 -23.55 7.38
CA PHE A 693 -2.82 -22.36 7.98
C PHE A 693 -1.60 -22.72 8.85
N GLU A 694 -0.67 -21.78 8.93
CA GLU A 694 0.70 -21.90 9.42
C GLU A 694 0.97 -22.72 10.70
N GLU A 695 2.23 -23.16 10.78
CA GLU A 695 2.98 -23.68 11.94
C GLU A 695 2.77 -25.17 12.30
N GLU A 696 3.85 -25.94 12.15
CA GLU A 696 4.05 -27.34 12.61
C GLU A 696 3.39 -28.51 11.84
N PHE A 697 3.82 -28.81 10.61
CA PHE A 697 3.65 -30.17 10.06
C PHE A 697 4.89 -30.66 9.29
N SER A 698 5.32 -31.90 9.62
CA SER A 698 6.54 -32.55 9.15
C SER A 698 6.48 -32.95 7.67
N GLY A 699 7.65 -32.98 7.02
CA GLY A 699 7.83 -33.34 5.60
C GLY A 699 7.45 -34.78 5.20
N ASP A 700 6.83 -35.56 6.07
CA ASP A 700 6.49 -36.97 5.82
C ASP A 700 5.37 -37.17 4.79
N LYS A 701 4.43 -36.22 4.66
CA LYS A 701 3.24 -36.40 3.79
C LYS A 701 3.49 -36.03 2.32
N ASP A 702 4.25 -34.97 2.05
CA ASP A 702 4.64 -34.62 0.68
C ASP A 702 5.62 -35.67 0.10
N GLU A 703 6.46 -36.28 0.95
CA GLU A 703 7.28 -37.43 0.57
C GLU A 703 6.44 -38.65 0.16
N ALA A 704 5.28 -38.88 0.77
CA ALA A 704 4.38 -39.98 0.40
C ALA A 704 3.80 -39.83 -1.02
N ILE A 705 3.41 -38.60 -1.43
CA ILE A 705 2.95 -38.31 -2.81
C ILE A 705 4.04 -38.63 -3.81
N ILE A 706 5.24 -38.11 -3.52
CA ILE A 706 6.42 -38.21 -4.36
C ILE A 706 6.86 -39.67 -4.49
N SER A 707 6.91 -40.40 -3.38
CA SER A 707 7.25 -41.84 -3.36
C SER A 707 6.24 -42.67 -4.15
N THR A 708 4.94 -42.40 -3.99
CA THR A 708 3.87 -43.14 -4.68
C THR A 708 3.88 -42.87 -6.18
N LEU A 709 3.99 -41.60 -6.60
CA LEU A 709 4.07 -41.24 -8.01
C LEU A 709 5.34 -41.79 -8.66
N LYS A 710 6.47 -41.77 -7.95
CA LYS A 710 7.71 -42.38 -8.42
C LYS A 710 7.55 -43.89 -8.61
N ALA A 711 6.96 -44.60 -7.64
CA ALA A 711 6.67 -46.02 -7.75
C ALA A 711 5.71 -46.33 -8.92
N ASP A 712 4.70 -45.50 -9.17
CA ASP A 712 3.79 -45.64 -10.31
C ASP A 712 4.48 -45.44 -11.65
N LEU A 713 5.36 -44.46 -11.77
CA LEU A 713 6.15 -44.23 -12.97
C LEU A 713 7.16 -45.37 -13.21
N GLU A 714 7.83 -45.85 -12.16
CA GLU A 714 8.80 -46.96 -12.24
C GLU A 714 8.14 -48.30 -12.57
N ARG A 715 6.95 -48.58 -12.01
CA ARG A 715 6.15 -49.78 -12.31
C ARG A 715 5.44 -49.68 -13.66
N GLY A 716 5.50 -48.53 -14.34
CA GLY A 716 4.76 -48.26 -15.58
C GLY A 716 3.24 -48.26 -15.36
N ALA A 717 2.77 -47.99 -14.14
CA ALA A 717 1.36 -48.00 -13.79
C ALA A 717 0.55 -46.89 -14.48
N LEU A 718 1.20 -45.87 -15.05
CA LEU A 718 0.57 -44.84 -15.89
C LEU A 718 0.70 -45.13 -17.39
N SER A 719 1.36 -46.22 -17.79
CA SER A 719 1.67 -46.53 -19.20
C SER A 719 0.44 -46.86 -20.05
N HIS A 720 -0.68 -47.25 -19.43
CA HIS A 720 -1.95 -47.46 -20.13
C HIS A 720 -2.61 -46.13 -20.52
N ALA A 721 -2.31 -45.03 -19.81
CA ALA A 721 -2.80 -43.68 -20.10
C ALA A 721 -1.98 -42.99 -21.20
N LYS A 722 -1.92 -43.62 -22.39
CA LYS A 722 -1.10 -43.18 -23.53
C LYS A 722 -1.39 -41.75 -24.03
N SER A 723 -2.56 -41.21 -23.68
CA SER A 723 -2.99 -39.88 -24.08
C SER A 723 -2.49 -38.79 -23.13
N LEU A 724 -1.98 -39.16 -21.95
CA LEU A 724 -1.59 -38.24 -20.89
C LEU A 724 -0.30 -37.53 -21.29
N THR A 725 -0.42 -36.22 -21.53
CA THR A 725 0.68 -35.37 -21.99
C THR A 725 1.11 -34.36 -20.95
N SER A 726 0.25 -34.05 -19.97
CA SER A 726 0.53 -33.07 -18.92
C SER A 726 0.14 -33.58 -17.53
N LEU A 727 1.07 -33.48 -16.58
CA LEU A 727 0.87 -33.75 -15.15
C LEU A 727 1.33 -32.54 -14.34
N CYS A 728 0.44 -31.96 -13.54
CA CYS A 728 0.73 -30.87 -12.63
C CYS A 728 0.67 -31.36 -11.18
N LEU A 729 1.75 -31.14 -10.43
CA LEU A 729 1.89 -31.54 -9.02
C LEU A 729 1.42 -30.42 -8.07
N PRO A 730 1.04 -30.75 -6.82
CA PRO A 730 0.67 -29.75 -5.83
C PRO A 730 1.80 -28.75 -5.53
N GLY A 731 1.42 -27.52 -5.15
CA GLY A 731 2.38 -26.47 -4.77
C GLY A 731 3.29 -26.85 -3.59
N SER A 732 2.80 -27.68 -2.65
CA SER A 732 3.54 -28.15 -1.47
C SER A 732 4.79 -28.97 -1.84
N VAL A 733 4.76 -29.67 -2.98
CA VAL A 733 5.92 -30.40 -3.53
C VAL A 733 7.09 -29.46 -3.85
N TYR A 734 6.84 -28.16 -4.00
CA TYR A 734 7.82 -27.12 -4.31
C TYR A 734 8.18 -26.22 -3.11
N ALA A 735 7.71 -26.52 -1.90
CA ALA A 735 8.03 -25.76 -0.69
C ALA A 735 9.46 -26.08 -0.15
N LYS A 736 10.08 -25.16 0.59
CA LYS A 736 11.40 -25.39 1.21
C LYS A 736 11.29 -26.47 2.29
N GLY A 737 11.90 -27.64 2.05
CA GLY A 737 11.95 -28.77 2.99
C GLY A 737 11.80 -30.15 2.34
N THR A 738 11.23 -30.21 1.13
CA THR A 738 11.08 -31.45 0.34
C THR A 738 12.38 -31.81 -0.39
N CYS A 739 12.72 -33.11 -0.41
CA CYS A 739 13.98 -33.63 -0.96
C CYS A 739 14.16 -33.29 -2.46
N ALA A 740 15.08 -32.38 -2.78
CA ALA A 740 15.35 -31.93 -4.16
C ALA A 740 15.67 -33.09 -5.13
N SER A 741 16.33 -34.15 -4.67
CA SER A 741 16.63 -35.32 -5.52
C SER A 741 15.37 -36.11 -5.92
N CYS A 742 14.28 -36.00 -5.18
CA CYS A 742 13.03 -36.67 -5.50
C CYS A 742 12.25 -35.96 -6.60
N LYS A 743 12.31 -34.61 -6.64
CA LYS A 743 11.72 -33.78 -7.72
C LYS A 743 12.37 -34.11 -9.07
N ASP A 744 13.70 -34.10 -9.11
CA ASP A 744 14.47 -34.38 -10.33
C ASP A 744 14.24 -35.81 -10.82
N SER A 745 14.12 -36.78 -9.89
CA SER A 745 13.78 -38.16 -10.22
C SER A 745 12.42 -38.29 -10.93
N ILE A 746 11.39 -37.57 -10.48
CA ILE A 746 10.04 -37.63 -11.07
C ILE A 746 10.02 -36.97 -12.45
N ILE A 747 10.68 -35.81 -12.60
CA ILE A 747 10.78 -35.12 -13.90
C ILE A 747 11.53 -36.00 -14.92
N GLU A 748 12.63 -36.63 -14.51
CA GLU A 748 13.40 -37.53 -15.37
C GLU A 748 12.58 -38.78 -15.75
N LEU A 749 11.85 -39.38 -14.80
CA LEU A 749 10.96 -40.51 -15.07
C LEU A 749 9.80 -40.11 -16.00
N GLY A 750 9.18 -38.94 -15.79
CA GLY A 750 8.11 -38.43 -16.65
C GLY A 750 8.55 -38.20 -18.10
N ALA A 751 9.77 -37.69 -18.29
CA ALA A 751 10.35 -37.53 -19.63
C ALA A 751 10.48 -38.86 -20.39
N ARG A 752 10.71 -39.99 -19.70
CA ARG A 752 10.76 -41.33 -20.32
C ARG A 752 9.41 -41.80 -20.87
N PHE A 753 8.30 -41.21 -20.40
CA PHE A 753 6.94 -41.49 -20.86
C PHE A 753 6.35 -40.37 -21.73
N ASN A 754 7.17 -39.41 -22.18
CA ASN A 754 6.74 -38.24 -22.95
C ASN A 754 5.67 -37.40 -22.23
N LEU A 755 5.72 -37.40 -20.89
CA LEU A 755 4.81 -36.69 -20.00
C LEU A 755 5.47 -35.38 -19.54
N GLU A 756 4.83 -34.25 -19.83
CA GLU A 756 5.26 -32.95 -19.33
C GLU A 756 4.86 -32.79 -17.86
N ILE A 757 5.85 -32.77 -16.97
CA ILE A 757 5.64 -32.50 -15.55
C ILE A 757 5.91 -31.02 -15.31
N ASP A 758 4.86 -30.21 -15.11
CA ASP A 758 5.02 -28.77 -14.88
C ASP A 758 5.57 -28.55 -13.46
N SER A 759 6.84 -28.11 -13.42
CA SER A 759 7.64 -27.92 -12.21
C SER A 759 7.89 -26.47 -11.85
N ARG A 760 7.08 -25.54 -12.38
CA ARG A 760 7.15 -24.12 -12.03
C ARG A 760 7.01 -23.95 -10.51
N PRO A 761 8.03 -23.38 -9.86
CA PRO A 761 7.95 -23.12 -8.43
C PRO A 761 6.77 -22.20 -8.11
N SER A 762 6.22 -22.35 -6.92
CA SER A 762 5.50 -21.24 -6.28
C SER A 762 6.39 -19.99 -6.25
N TYR A 763 5.78 -18.84 -6.01
CA TYR A 763 6.37 -17.49 -6.10
C TYR A 763 7.76 -17.32 -5.42
N LEU A 764 8.16 -18.26 -4.56
CA LEU A 764 9.37 -18.27 -3.73
C LEU A 764 10.71 -18.49 -4.49
N ASP A 765 10.80 -19.29 -5.56
CA ASP A 765 12.12 -19.55 -6.21
C ASP A 765 12.52 -18.50 -7.27
N LYS A 766 11.58 -17.71 -7.80
CA LYS A 766 11.91 -16.60 -8.72
C LYS A 766 12.61 -15.44 -8.01
N ALA A 767 12.67 -15.46 -6.68
CA ALA A 767 13.27 -14.44 -5.83
C ALA A 767 14.79 -14.58 -5.62
N GLY A 768 15.44 -15.62 -6.16
CA GLY A 768 16.92 -15.69 -6.23
C GLY A 768 17.64 -15.68 -4.87
N LEU A 769 17.09 -16.35 -3.86
CA LEU A 769 17.70 -16.49 -2.53
C LEU A 769 18.39 -17.84 -2.40
N GLY A 770 19.69 -17.84 -2.13
CA GLY A 770 20.38 -18.95 -1.49
C GLY A 770 21.56 -18.44 -0.67
N PRO A 771 22.20 -19.30 0.14
CA PRO A 771 21.62 -20.34 1.01
C PRO A 771 20.79 -19.73 2.16
#